data_AF-A0A7W1MUV7-F1
#
_entry.id   AF-A0A7W1MUV7-F1
#
_cell.length_a   1.000
_cell.length_b   1.000
_cell.length_c   1.000
_cell.angle_alpha   90.00
_cell.angle_beta   90.00
_cell.angle_gamma   90.00
#
_symmetry.space_group_name_H-M   'P 1'
#
loop_
_entity.id
_entity.type
_entity.pdbx_description
1 polymer ?
#
loop_
_entity_poly.entity_id
_entity_poly.type
_entity_poly.pdbx_seq_one_letter_code
_entity_poly.pdbx_strand_id
1 'polypeptide(L)'
;MLITTSLGQLLPRSRSILSSLGERARLHPVVVFLLLGLSLTPSQASQLKEAQVSQVIKDVKLLPAQAAPRPASVKDQVRDGTAVRTGVESRAELIFTDQTLARLGANTIFSFNEGTRNLDLGGGAMLLRVPKNAGGAQINTAAVSAAITGTTVMIEYHPDAYIKFIILEGTGRIFRRGQVGESVLLHAGQMLIVNPNGKGLPDPVDVDLDRLIKTSLLINGFPPLPSDSLIAREINAQTTEKSAGGLIATNLVIFGRGTIVSLLDPTQTNIVNQANSTESRQAMLSPTATPTVTPTVTPTVTPTLTPTVTPTLTPTVTPTVTPSVTPSKYGTPPVITSPNPYIITNKTTIQTDPAITTNGQTDYGKIYRGPTQDGVPAAYLFGTTSAFDTAIGFDLTFEDVNLLPLAVFKFSALDITGNPSITIPAGGTPNLALISVGDITSGPPGGILTFTGLNSLLLATQDGSITLGSEISFQNIPSLAFYARGSNSDLTLSSDILGVSTSTSLIAQRNVNVDGNSLDSQTLEVIAGANINIGVNSPVTITGSEASLLIPNSGGGNISGNATITLNPAGNLTLNGANGLSLTIDNSGGGSIGGSAQISLNTADLTAGSLNVFINNRDGGSIGSFADVVCNILGNLTITGDATIGTSNRNDGLGGGTMGTDSTVTVQANSISVGGLLSGFVSANAGGSIGNVGLLQFNTTGDIHSGGGTLLLVQSTAFNVIPGPFIAPGFIGSDALLTVTAADLTSDVFIDAEVGEASGQIGGNAALNLNITGAITAPDILFFVGGQAGQIGGDATLAVNAGSISAANTDYSLIGNANGGNITGNASLNIGVTGAITAPDVEFFLGNGAGQIGGNASMVVNAGSISASTTGPFFQIVNPNSGSIGGSATIDVTAASVSGNQLFVAILNSVNDGTPNGTIASNATINFNLSGTSTIATDATFQVNGSDSAGSAAININGGTYNVGGTFTGFMDGSGTMTFTNATINADTIKASVFGANGTLRIGGGTLAADTTLELYAPGSNGQLNFTSNVTLGGNSAKILTANSLTIFNNVVVTIGGSNPADVFTNSANYTGFGGNGTTSGTFAGAGANNPQPLNSAPPFSPSRFAPVATSRKATGLAINVSSTDQLLSLLDGAAPGPGGKIVIPASRSTSDVETSSRMNAAVRVKTDRGAVGTRTASSLPAKHLPQ
;
A
#
# COMPACT_ATOMS: atom_id res chain seq x y z
N MET A 1 -11.93 7.58 -16.10
CA MET A 1 -12.10 6.35 -16.89
C MET A 1 -12.39 6.70 -18.35
N LEU A 2 -11.37 6.89 -19.20
CA LEU A 2 -11.42 6.64 -20.65
C LEU A 2 -10.01 6.86 -21.26
N ILE A 3 -9.38 5.77 -21.70
CA ILE A 3 -8.27 5.59 -22.66
C ILE A 3 -7.77 4.18 -22.36
N THR A 4 -8.41 3.19 -22.98
CA THR A 4 -8.12 1.77 -22.81
C THR A 4 -8.43 1.04 -24.11
N THR A 5 -7.43 0.98 -24.99
CA THR A 5 -7.44 0.19 -26.23
C THR A 5 -6.12 -0.58 -26.31
N SER A 6 -6.17 -1.81 -26.83
CA SER A 6 -5.04 -2.75 -26.95
C SER A 6 -4.24 -3.06 -25.68
N LEU A 7 -4.87 -3.69 -24.68
CA LEU A 7 -4.21 -4.71 -23.86
C LEU A 7 -5.27 -5.73 -23.36
N GLY A 8 -5.51 -6.79 -24.15
CA GLY A 8 -6.75 -7.57 -24.04
C GLY A 8 -6.71 -9.02 -24.52
N GLN A 9 -5.52 -9.61 -24.70
CA GLN A 9 -5.30 -11.03 -24.96
C GLN A 9 -3.83 -11.34 -24.67
N LEU A 10 -3.52 -12.08 -23.58
CA LEU A 10 -2.27 -12.82 -23.26
C LEU A 10 -2.05 -13.14 -21.77
N LEU A 11 -2.97 -12.79 -20.86
CA LEU A 11 -2.89 -13.17 -19.45
C LEU A 11 -4.10 -14.04 -19.03
N PRO A 12 -3.93 -15.36 -18.81
CA PRO A 12 -4.95 -16.18 -18.17
C PRO A 12 -4.92 -15.98 -16.64
N ARG A 13 -5.98 -15.35 -16.09
CA ARG A 13 -6.42 -15.47 -14.68
C ARG A 13 -5.60 -14.87 -13.52
N SER A 14 -4.69 -13.90 -13.70
CA SER A 14 -4.07 -13.18 -12.56
C SER A 14 -4.93 -12.08 -11.88
N ARG A 15 -6.17 -11.85 -12.33
CA ARG A 15 -6.98 -10.67 -11.96
C ARG A 15 -7.48 -10.59 -10.51
N SER A 16 -7.44 -11.66 -9.72
CA SER A 16 -7.85 -11.66 -8.30
C SER A 16 -6.74 -11.24 -7.32
N ILE A 17 -5.48 -11.30 -7.74
CA ILE A 17 -4.32 -11.00 -6.89
C ILE A 17 -3.86 -9.56 -7.14
N LEU A 18 -3.59 -9.19 -8.40
CA LEU A 18 -3.19 -7.83 -8.80
C LEU A 18 -4.24 -6.73 -8.56
N SER A 19 -5.45 -7.07 -8.14
CA SER A 19 -6.49 -6.10 -7.72
C SER A 19 -6.68 -6.00 -6.21
N SER A 20 -6.05 -6.85 -5.40
CA SER A 20 -6.18 -6.85 -3.94
C SER A 20 -4.96 -6.28 -3.20
N LEU A 21 -3.74 -6.40 -3.76
CA LEU A 21 -2.54 -5.76 -3.20
C LEU A 21 -2.63 -4.22 -3.18
N GLY A 22 -3.33 -3.61 -4.15
CA GLY A 22 -3.46 -2.16 -4.28
C GLY A 22 -4.32 -1.44 -3.23
N GLU A 23 -5.17 -2.16 -2.46
CA GLU A 23 -6.04 -1.56 -1.43
C GLU A 23 -5.66 -1.92 0.02
N ARG A 24 -4.61 -2.71 0.26
CA ARG A 24 -4.17 -3.09 1.63
C ARG A 24 -2.92 -2.36 2.14
N ALA A 25 -2.11 -1.76 1.27
CA ALA A 25 -0.90 -1.02 1.65
C ALA A 25 -1.16 0.46 2.04
N ARG A 26 -2.15 0.74 2.90
CA ARG A 26 -2.37 2.08 3.48
C ARG A 26 -2.37 2.03 5.00
N LEU A 27 -1.30 2.55 5.61
CA LEU A 27 -1.13 2.68 7.05
C LEU A 27 -2.36 3.33 7.70
N HIS A 28 -2.79 2.77 8.84
CA HIS A 28 -3.58 3.43 9.87
C HIS A 28 -2.96 3.08 11.23
N PRO A 29 -3.05 3.94 12.26
CA PRO A 29 -2.31 3.76 13.50
C PRO A 29 -2.82 2.56 14.31
N VAL A 30 -1.88 1.85 14.95
CA VAL A 30 -2.17 0.75 15.87
C VAL A 30 -2.92 1.28 17.09
N VAL A 31 -4.04 0.63 17.43
CA VAL A 31 -4.64 0.70 18.76
C VAL A 31 -4.95 -0.74 19.20
N VAL A 32 -4.28 -1.16 20.26
CA VAL A 32 -4.38 -2.47 20.88
C VAL A 32 -5.79 -2.79 21.34
N PHE A 33 -6.24 -4.04 21.14
CA PHE A 33 -7.15 -4.67 22.09
C PHE A 33 -6.82 -6.15 22.34
N LEU A 34 -6.59 -6.47 23.61
CA LEU A 34 -6.29 -7.81 24.12
C LEU A 34 -7.51 -8.74 24.00
N LEU A 35 -7.32 -9.96 23.49
CA LEU A 35 -8.40 -10.94 23.31
C LEU A 35 -8.18 -12.17 24.21
N LEU A 36 -8.63 -12.07 25.47
CA LEU A 36 -8.79 -13.26 26.32
C LEU A 36 -9.88 -14.17 25.73
N GLY A 37 -9.70 -15.49 25.90
CA GLY A 37 -10.62 -16.51 25.41
C GLY A 37 -12.03 -16.41 26.02
N LEU A 38 -12.93 -15.72 25.31
CA LEU A 38 -14.37 -15.69 25.53
C LEU A 38 -15.09 -16.03 24.23
N SER A 39 -16.27 -16.65 24.35
CA SER A 39 -17.05 -17.16 23.22
C SER A 39 -17.35 -16.08 22.17
N LEU A 40 -16.95 -16.34 20.92
CA LEU A 40 -17.03 -15.42 19.78
C LEU A 40 -18.38 -14.72 19.62
N THR A 41 -18.40 -13.43 19.90
CA THR A 41 -19.35 -12.47 19.30
C THR A 41 -18.55 -11.42 18.55
N PRO A 42 -18.79 -11.17 17.25
CA PRO A 42 -18.00 -10.21 16.49
C PRO A 42 -18.16 -8.80 17.04
N SER A 43 -17.03 -8.11 17.26
CA SER A 43 -17.02 -6.69 17.64
C SER A 43 -17.45 -5.84 16.45
N GLN A 44 -18.76 -5.70 16.25
CA GLN A 44 -19.30 -4.72 15.30
C GLN A 44 -19.09 -3.31 15.85
N ALA A 45 -18.68 -2.39 14.98
CA ALA A 45 -18.72 -0.96 15.28
C ALA A 45 -20.11 -0.58 15.79
N SER A 46 -20.18 0.12 16.94
CA SER A 46 -21.42 0.30 17.72
C SER A 46 -22.59 0.71 16.82
N GLN A 47 -23.63 -0.12 16.78
CA GLN A 47 -24.75 0.07 15.85
C GLN A 47 -25.53 1.33 16.22
N LEU A 48 -26.05 2.08 15.23
CA LEU A 48 -26.94 3.20 15.49
C LEU A 48 -28.33 2.65 15.85
N LYS A 49 -28.55 2.42 17.15
CA LYS A 49 -29.82 1.88 17.69
C LYS A 49 -30.82 2.96 18.04
N GLU A 50 -30.34 4.06 18.61
CA GLU A 50 -31.16 5.21 18.94
C GLU A 50 -30.37 6.52 18.87
N ALA A 51 -31.09 7.60 18.56
CA ALA A 51 -30.60 8.96 18.69
C ALA A 51 -31.48 9.73 19.69
N GLN A 52 -30.86 10.51 20.56
CA GLN A 52 -31.56 11.44 21.44
C GLN A 52 -31.65 12.82 20.80
N VAL A 53 -32.83 13.44 20.84
CA VAL A 53 -33.01 14.84 20.45
C VAL A 53 -32.35 15.74 21.49
N SER A 54 -31.21 16.36 21.16
CA SER A 54 -30.49 17.29 22.05
C SER A 54 -31.02 18.72 21.93
N GLN A 55 -31.47 19.14 20.75
CA GLN A 55 -32.01 20.48 20.52
C GLN A 55 -33.20 20.48 19.54
N VAL A 56 -34.20 21.31 19.83
CA VAL A 56 -35.37 21.58 18.97
C VAL A 56 -35.49 23.09 18.77
N ILE A 57 -35.66 23.54 17.53
CA ILE A 57 -35.86 24.95 17.17
C ILE A 57 -37.08 25.05 16.24
N LYS A 58 -38.08 25.84 16.65
CA LYS A 58 -39.40 25.98 16.00
C LYS A 58 -40.09 24.60 15.84
N ASP A 59 -40.84 24.39 14.76
CA ASP A 59 -41.67 23.20 14.56
C ASP A 59 -40.84 21.99 14.07
N VAL A 60 -40.64 21.01 14.95
CA VAL A 60 -40.01 19.70 14.64
C VAL A 60 -40.97 18.60 15.07
N LYS A 61 -41.15 17.58 14.22
CA LYS A 61 -42.09 16.49 14.44
C LYS A 61 -41.43 15.14 14.23
N LEU A 62 -41.76 14.18 15.10
CA LEU A 62 -41.47 12.77 14.92
C LEU A 62 -42.62 12.10 14.14
N LEU A 63 -42.25 11.15 13.28
CA LEU A 63 -43.13 10.45 12.34
C LEU A 63 -42.97 8.93 12.53
N PRO A 64 -43.59 8.32 13.57
CA PRO A 64 -43.52 6.88 13.77
C PRO A 64 -44.42 6.16 12.75
N ALA A 65 -43.93 5.10 12.11
CA ALA A 65 -44.58 4.39 11.01
C ALA A 65 -45.95 3.77 11.38
N GLN A 66 -46.24 3.61 12.67
CA GLN A 66 -47.49 3.04 13.20
C GLN A 66 -48.28 4.00 14.10
N ALA A 67 -47.96 5.30 14.12
CA ALA A 67 -48.65 6.29 14.95
C ALA A 67 -48.83 7.65 14.24
N ALA A 68 -49.68 8.50 14.80
CA ALA A 68 -49.87 9.86 14.28
C ALA A 68 -48.60 10.73 14.49
N PRO A 69 -48.25 11.62 13.54
CA PRO A 69 -47.18 12.60 13.71
C PRO A 69 -47.32 13.44 14.99
N ARG A 70 -46.27 13.52 15.81
CA ARG A 70 -46.25 14.31 17.05
C ARG A 70 -45.10 15.31 17.08
N PRO A 71 -45.21 16.43 17.82
CA PRO A 71 -44.06 17.30 18.10
C PRO A 71 -42.90 16.52 18.76
N ALA A 72 -41.67 16.93 18.46
CA ALA A 72 -40.45 16.47 19.12
C ALA A 72 -40.13 17.38 20.33
N SER A 73 -39.61 16.78 21.39
CA SER A 73 -39.10 17.44 22.61
C SER A 73 -37.63 17.08 22.84
N VAL A 74 -36.89 17.94 23.53
CA VAL A 74 -35.52 17.60 23.96
C VAL A 74 -35.58 16.39 24.91
N LYS A 75 -34.63 15.45 24.74
CA LYS A 75 -34.58 14.09 25.30
C LYS A 75 -35.55 13.05 24.71
N ASP A 76 -36.35 13.38 23.69
CA ASP A 76 -37.04 12.33 22.92
C ASP A 76 -36.03 11.34 22.31
N GLN A 77 -36.39 10.06 22.31
CA GLN A 77 -35.67 9.04 21.55
C GLN A 77 -36.25 8.91 20.14
N VAL A 78 -35.36 8.88 19.16
CA VAL A 78 -35.64 8.51 17.77
C VAL A 78 -35.03 7.13 17.56
N ARG A 79 -35.82 6.21 17.00
CA ARG A 79 -35.43 4.84 16.62
C ARG A 79 -35.93 4.54 15.21
N ASP A 80 -35.56 3.38 14.68
CA ASP A 80 -36.05 2.90 13.39
C ASP A 80 -37.59 2.88 13.34
N GLY A 81 -38.12 3.02 12.12
CA GLY A 81 -39.53 3.28 11.87
C GLY A 81 -39.99 4.67 12.33
N THR A 82 -39.12 5.55 12.86
CA THR A 82 -39.48 6.92 13.26
C THR A 82 -38.62 7.95 12.54
N ALA A 83 -39.19 8.60 11.52
CA ALA A 83 -38.50 9.71 10.84
C ALA A 83 -38.65 11.02 11.63
N VAL A 84 -37.66 11.90 11.51
CA VAL A 84 -37.68 13.28 12.03
C VAL A 84 -37.96 14.23 10.88
N ARG A 85 -38.93 15.15 11.05
CA ARG A 85 -39.24 16.19 10.08
C ARG A 85 -39.21 17.58 10.70
N THR A 86 -38.49 18.50 10.06
CA THR A 86 -38.43 19.92 10.43
C THR A 86 -39.31 20.77 9.51
N GLY A 87 -39.89 21.86 10.04
CA GLY A 87 -40.62 22.87 9.27
C GLY A 87 -39.73 23.91 8.56
N VAL A 88 -40.38 24.88 7.91
CA VAL A 88 -39.78 25.88 6.98
C VAL A 88 -38.70 26.80 7.54
N GLU A 89 -38.64 26.97 8.85
CA GLU A 89 -37.59 27.74 9.56
C GLU A 89 -36.97 26.94 10.72
N SER A 90 -37.31 25.65 10.82
CA SER A 90 -37.01 24.82 11.98
C SER A 90 -35.64 24.17 11.87
N ARG A 91 -35.12 23.68 12.99
CA ARG A 91 -33.83 22.99 13.11
C ARG A 91 -33.90 21.98 14.25
N ALA A 92 -33.14 20.89 14.15
CA ALA A 92 -33.01 19.89 15.20
C ALA A 92 -31.56 19.41 15.31
N GLU A 93 -31.15 18.97 16.50
CA GLU A 93 -29.92 18.19 16.69
C GLU A 93 -30.26 16.84 17.33
N LEU A 94 -29.63 15.80 16.79
CA LEU A 94 -29.75 14.41 17.22
C LEU A 94 -28.36 13.90 17.58
N ILE A 95 -28.21 13.32 18.77
CA ILE A 95 -26.95 12.70 19.22
C ILE A 95 -27.19 11.19 19.40
N PHE A 96 -26.41 10.39 18.69
CA PHE A 96 -26.44 8.93 18.76
C PHE A 96 -25.57 8.42 19.93
N THR A 97 -25.79 7.16 20.32
CA THR A 97 -25.09 6.50 21.44
C THR A 97 -23.56 6.37 21.26
N ASP A 98 -23.05 6.52 20.03
CA ASP A 98 -21.63 6.50 19.67
C ASP A 98 -21.01 7.91 19.54
N GLN A 99 -21.75 8.96 19.89
CA GLN A 99 -21.41 10.37 19.65
C GLN A 99 -21.36 10.79 18.17
N THR A 100 -21.94 10.02 17.24
CA THR A 100 -22.37 10.58 15.95
C THR A 100 -23.44 11.63 16.19
N LEU A 101 -23.32 12.77 15.51
CA LEU A 101 -24.15 13.95 15.71
C LEU A 101 -24.72 14.41 14.37
N ALA A 102 -26.05 14.50 14.28
CA ALA A 102 -26.78 14.94 13.09
C ALA A 102 -27.57 16.21 13.38
N ARG A 103 -27.29 17.30 12.65
CA ARG A 103 -28.04 18.56 12.69
C ARG A 103 -28.90 18.70 11.46
N LEU A 104 -30.21 18.79 11.65
CA LEU A 104 -31.20 18.89 10.58
C LEU A 104 -31.57 20.36 10.35
N GLY A 105 -31.48 20.82 9.10
CA GLY A 105 -31.89 22.14 8.64
C GLY A 105 -33.41 22.25 8.46
N ALA A 106 -33.88 23.32 7.82
CA ALA A 106 -35.30 23.51 7.52
C ALA A 106 -35.82 22.58 6.41
N ASN A 107 -37.10 22.20 6.47
CA ASN A 107 -37.78 21.27 5.53
C ASN A 107 -37.08 19.91 5.37
N THR A 108 -36.37 19.45 6.39
CA THR A 108 -35.60 18.21 6.37
C THR A 108 -36.46 17.03 6.76
N ILE A 109 -36.29 15.89 6.06
CA ILE A 109 -36.83 14.58 6.44
C ILE A 109 -35.64 13.62 6.58
N PHE A 110 -35.47 13.07 7.78
CA PHE A 110 -34.35 12.21 8.15
C PHE A 110 -34.84 10.93 8.85
N SER A 111 -34.26 9.79 8.51
CA SER A 111 -34.46 8.52 9.21
C SER A 111 -33.17 7.69 9.21
N PHE A 112 -33.12 6.63 10.02
CA PHE A 112 -32.06 5.65 10.01
C PHE A 112 -32.63 4.26 10.33
N ASN A 113 -31.90 3.21 9.94
CA ASN A 113 -32.34 1.82 10.05
C ASN A 113 -31.59 1.16 11.24
N GLU A 114 -32.29 0.48 12.14
CA GLU A 114 -31.68 -0.04 13.39
C GLU A 114 -30.64 -1.12 13.08
N GLY A 115 -29.60 -1.21 13.92
CA GLY A 115 -28.53 -2.18 13.71
C GLY A 115 -27.54 -1.81 12.60
N THR A 116 -27.78 -0.73 11.85
CA THR A 116 -26.93 -0.30 10.72
C THR A 116 -26.19 1.00 11.02
N ARG A 117 -25.43 1.50 10.03
CA ARG A 117 -24.98 2.90 9.93
C ARG A 117 -25.53 3.59 8.68
N ASN A 118 -26.72 3.17 8.24
CA ASN A 118 -27.41 3.67 7.05
C ASN A 118 -28.41 4.76 7.44
N LEU A 119 -28.14 5.98 6.97
CA LEU A 119 -28.88 7.20 7.27
C LEU A 119 -29.59 7.68 6.00
N ASP A 120 -30.91 7.79 6.02
CA ASP A 120 -31.71 8.17 4.85
C ASP A 120 -32.14 9.64 4.96
N LEU A 121 -31.69 10.46 4.00
CA LEU A 121 -32.11 11.85 3.83
C LEU A 121 -33.17 11.91 2.73
N GLY A 122 -34.44 12.05 3.12
CA GLY A 122 -35.58 12.14 2.20
C GLY A 122 -35.71 13.51 1.51
N GLY A 123 -35.04 14.54 2.05
CA GLY A 123 -34.98 15.90 1.51
C GLY A 123 -34.56 16.90 2.58
N GLY A 124 -34.26 18.13 2.17
CA GLY A 124 -33.79 19.22 3.02
C GLY A 124 -32.28 19.19 3.24
N ALA A 125 -31.80 19.59 4.43
CA ALA A 125 -30.37 19.75 4.70
C ALA A 125 -29.94 19.10 6.02
N MET A 126 -28.75 18.51 6.04
CA MET A 126 -28.16 17.86 7.20
C MET A 126 -26.66 18.20 7.32
N LEU A 127 -26.19 18.49 8.53
CA LEU A 127 -24.78 18.30 8.88
C LEU A 127 -24.68 16.98 9.65
N LEU A 128 -23.69 16.16 9.32
CA LEU A 128 -23.38 14.93 10.05
C LEU A 128 -21.91 14.93 10.44
N ARG A 129 -21.65 14.75 11.74
CA ARG A 129 -20.32 14.50 12.32
C ARG A 129 -20.27 13.06 12.80
N VAL A 130 -19.40 12.25 12.20
CA VAL A 130 -19.05 10.91 12.71
C VAL A 130 -17.70 11.04 13.45
N PRO A 131 -17.58 10.62 14.72
CA PRO A 131 -16.31 10.67 15.43
C PRO A 131 -15.22 9.87 14.71
N LYS A 132 -13.96 10.30 14.84
CA LYS A 132 -12.81 9.47 14.46
C LYS A 132 -12.92 8.13 15.20
N ASN A 133 -12.54 7.04 14.53
CA ASN A 133 -12.56 5.66 15.05
C ASN A 133 -13.95 5.07 15.40
N ALA A 134 -15.06 5.80 15.22
CA ALA A 134 -16.42 5.28 15.44
C ALA A 134 -16.93 4.36 14.28
N GLY A 135 -16.13 4.16 13.24
CA GLY A 135 -16.52 3.44 12.03
C GLY A 135 -17.10 4.35 10.93
N GLY A 136 -17.55 3.73 9.83
CA GLY A 136 -18.09 4.42 8.66
C GLY A 136 -19.62 4.51 8.66
N ALA A 137 -20.18 5.62 8.16
CA ALA A 137 -21.61 5.79 7.92
C ALA A 137 -21.91 5.90 6.43
N GLN A 138 -23.05 5.33 6.01
CA GLN A 138 -23.56 5.47 4.65
C GLN A 138 -24.81 6.36 4.66
N ILE A 139 -24.77 7.45 3.89
CA ILE A 139 -25.86 8.42 3.82
C ILE A 139 -26.53 8.29 2.45
N ASN A 140 -27.81 7.96 2.45
CA ASN A 140 -28.58 7.64 1.26
C ASN A 140 -29.55 8.77 0.89
N THR A 141 -29.61 9.05 -0.41
CA THR A 141 -30.68 9.80 -1.07
C THR A 141 -31.33 8.89 -2.12
N ALA A 142 -32.31 9.39 -2.89
CA ALA A 142 -32.89 8.58 -3.97
C ALA A 142 -31.87 8.20 -5.07
N ALA A 143 -30.92 9.08 -5.39
CA ALA A 143 -30.01 8.93 -6.55
C ALA A 143 -28.52 8.73 -6.19
N VAL A 144 -28.11 9.04 -4.95
CA VAL A 144 -26.71 9.03 -4.52
C VAL A 144 -26.59 8.45 -3.11
N SER A 145 -25.54 7.66 -2.88
CA SER A 145 -25.11 7.18 -1.56
C SER A 145 -23.71 7.70 -1.25
N ALA A 146 -23.50 8.27 -0.07
CA ALA A 146 -22.20 8.78 0.38
C ALA A 146 -21.66 7.89 1.51
N ALA A 147 -20.48 7.30 1.34
CA ALA A 147 -19.76 6.62 2.41
C ALA A 147 -18.75 7.59 3.03
N ILE A 148 -18.84 7.80 4.34
CA ILE A 148 -17.90 8.62 5.12
C ILE A 148 -17.37 7.81 6.30
N THR A 149 -16.14 8.08 6.75
CA THR A 149 -15.56 7.48 7.96
C THR A 149 -14.88 8.56 8.76
N GLY A 150 -15.22 8.70 10.05
CA GLY A 150 -14.63 9.72 10.95
C GLY A 150 -14.51 11.11 10.31
N THR A 151 -15.64 11.69 9.90
CA THR A 151 -15.70 12.83 8.96
C THR A 151 -16.89 13.73 9.33
N THR A 152 -16.75 15.04 9.08
CA THR A 152 -17.82 16.02 9.22
C THR A 152 -18.23 16.55 7.85
N VAL A 153 -19.48 16.30 7.46
CA VAL A 153 -20.04 16.62 6.13
C VAL A 153 -21.32 17.45 6.24
N MET A 154 -21.49 18.45 5.38
CA MET A 154 -22.79 19.07 5.08
C MET A 154 -23.39 18.46 3.82
N ILE A 155 -24.69 18.19 3.85
CA ILE A 155 -25.46 17.56 2.78
C ILE A 155 -26.75 18.35 2.60
N GLU A 156 -27.13 18.63 1.35
CA GLU A 156 -28.42 19.20 1.00
C GLU A 156 -29.02 18.41 -0.16
N TYR A 157 -30.29 18.03 -0.06
CA TYR A 157 -31.00 17.24 -1.06
C TYR A 157 -32.38 17.83 -1.38
N HIS A 158 -32.57 18.20 -2.64
CA HIS A 158 -33.86 18.58 -3.22
C HIS A 158 -34.17 17.62 -4.38
N PRO A 159 -35.16 16.71 -4.24
CA PRO A 159 -35.42 15.61 -5.19
C PRO A 159 -35.45 15.99 -6.66
N ASP A 160 -36.04 17.13 -6.99
CA ASP A 160 -36.26 17.58 -8.36
C ASP A 160 -35.21 18.58 -8.87
N ALA A 161 -34.15 18.87 -8.09
CA ALA A 161 -33.16 19.90 -8.42
C ALA A 161 -31.70 19.44 -8.28
N TYR A 162 -31.20 19.22 -7.05
CA TYR A 162 -29.80 18.88 -6.81
C TYR A 162 -29.59 18.12 -5.49
N ILE A 163 -28.48 17.39 -5.43
CA ILE A 163 -27.84 16.93 -4.20
C ILE A 163 -26.51 17.67 -4.08
N LYS A 164 -26.17 18.18 -2.90
CA LYS A 164 -24.94 18.92 -2.62
C LYS A 164 -24.24 18.28 -1.43
N PHE A 165 -22.96 17.97 -1.56
CA PHE A 165 -22.08 17.52 -0.47
C PHE A 165 -20.97 18.53 -0.27
N ILE A 166 -20.57 18.79 0.97
CA ILE A 166 -19.39 19.57 1.33
C ILE A 166 -18.69 18.90 2.51
N ILE A 167 -17.40 18.57 2.39
CA ILE A 167 -16.60 18.02 3.50
C ILE A 167 -15.94 19.17 4.26
N LEU A 168 -16.15 19.23 5.58
CA LEU A 168 -15.56 20.24 6.46
C LEU A 168 -14.22 19.77 7.06
N GLU A 169 -14.14 18.48 7.37
CA GLU A 169 -12.91 17.77 7.76
C GLU A 169 -13.10 16.26 7.47
N GLY A 170 -12.01 15.56 7.15
CA GLY A 170 -12.05 14.14 6.75
C GLY A 170 -12.25 13.93 5.24
N THR A 171 -12.89 12.83 4.84
CA THR A 171 -13.15 12.50 3.41
C THR A 171 -14.47 11.75 3.23
N GLY A 172 -15.08 11.89 2.04
CA GLY A 172 -16.31 11.17 1.69
C GLY A 172 -16.29 10.65 0.26
N ARG A 173 -16.56 9.36 0.06
CA ARG A 173 -16.69 8.74 -1.26
C ARG A 173 -18.16 8.68 -1.65
N ILE A 174 -18.51 9.41 -2.72
CA ILE A 174 -19.87 9.64 -3.21
C ILE A 174 -20.11 8.69 -4.39
N PHE A 175 -21.16 7.85 -4.33
CA PHE A 175 -21.48 6.82 -5.31
C PHE A 175 -22.82 7.11 -6.00
N ARG A 176 -22.89 6.92 -7.32
CA ARG A 176 -24.14 7.08 -8.07
C ARG A 176 -24.99 5.80 -8.01
N ARG A 177 -26.20 5.90 -7.46
CA ARG A 177 -27.02 4.72 -7.13
C ARG A 177 -27.50 4.02 -8.40
N GLY A 178 -27.12 2.76 -8.55
CA GLY A 178 -27.43 1.94 -9.74
C GLY A 178 -26.37 1.97 -10.85
N GLN A 179 -25.27 2.72 -10.70
CA GLN A 179 -24.14 2.74 -11.64
C GLN A 179 -22.90 2.12 -10.97
N VAL A 180 -22.59 0.86 -11.31
CA VAL A 180 -21.49 0.11 -10.69
C VAL A 180 -20.14 0.71 -11.09
N GLY A 181 -19.32 1.07 -10.10
CA GLY A 181 -17.96 1.61 -10.31
C GLY A 181 -17.88 3.13 -10.47
N GLU A 182 -19.01 3.86 -10.50
CA GLU A 182 -18.98 5.32 -10.53
C GLU A 182 -18.98 5.93 -9.13
N SER A 183 -17.83 6.51 -8.75
CA SER A 183 -17.70 7.26 -7.49
C SER A 183 -16.70 8.40 -7.58
N VAL A 184 -16.94 9.46 -6.80
CA VAL A 184 -16.02 10.60 -6.63
C VAL A 184 -15.63 10.69 -5.16
N LEU A 185 -14.34 10.90 -4.87
CA LEU A 185 -13.84 11.19 -3.52
C LEU A 185 -13.81 12.70 -3.31
N LEU A 186 -14.36 13.17 -2.19
CA LEU A 186 -14.20 14.56 -1.72
C LEU A 186 -13.25 14.59 -0.53
N HIS A 187 -12.35 15.55 -0.55
CA HIS A 187 -11.48 15.94 0.55
C HIS A 187 -12.06 17.14 1.31
N ALA A 188 -11.51 17.46 2.48
CA ALA A 188 -11.89 18.67 3.21
C ALA A 188 -11.75 19.92 2.35
N GLY A 189 -12.68 20.86 2.49
CA GLY A 189 -12.74 22.06 1.64
C GLY A 189 -13.38 21.86 0.28
N GLN A 190 -13.72 20.63 -0.12
CA GLN A 190 -14.34 20.34 -1.42
C GLN A 190 -15.86 20.18 -1.33
N MET A 191 -16.52 20.61 -2.40
CA MET A 191 -17.96 20.50 -2.64
C MET A 191 -18.24 19.72 -3.93
N LEU A 192 -19.31 18.92 -3.92
CA LEU A 192 -19.85 18.27 -5.12
C LEU A 192 -21.34 18.58 -5.25
N ILE A 193 -21.77 19.02 -6.44
CA ILE A 193 -23.18 19.30 -6.77
C ILE A 193 -23.63 18.32 -7.86
N VAL A 194 -24.54 17.41 -7.52
CA VAL A 194 -25.02 16.32 -8.39
C VAL A 194 -26.47 16.58 -8.80
N ASN A 195 -26.77 16.46 -10.11
CA ASN A 195 -28.16 16.38 -10.58
C ASN A 195 -28.73 14.97 -10.28
N PRO A 196 -29.86 14.83 -9.54
CA PRO A 196 -30.46 13.54 -9.23
C PRO A 196 -30.77 12.73 -10.50
N ASN A 197 -31.23 13.41 -11.54
CA ASN A 197 -31.61 12.85 -12.85
C ASN A 197 -30.46 12.88 -13.88
N GLY A 198 -29.23 13.19 -13.46
CA GLY A 198 -28.04 13.14 -14.31
C GLY A 198 -27.67 11.72 -14.77
N LYS A 199 -26.65 11.61 -15.62
CA LYS A 199 -26.08 10.33 -16.09
C LYS A 199 -24.73 9.97 -15.48
N GLY A 200 -24.20 10.84 -14.61
CA GLY A 200 -22.94 10.62 -13.91
C GLY A 200 -22.75 11.57 -12.74
N LEU A 201 -21.55 11.56 -12.16
CA LEU A 201 -21.06 12.52 -11.16
C LEU A 201 -20.11 13.54 -11.84
N PRO A 202 -20.22 14.84 -11.55
CA PRO A 202 -19.23 15.82 -12.00
C PRO A 202 -17.97 15.81 -11.10
N ASP A 203 -16.97 16.60 -11.47
CA ASP A 203 -15.79 16.82 -10.63
C ASP A 203 -16.11 17.70 -9.40
N PRO A 204 -15.39 17.54 -8.26
CA PRO A 204 -15.50 18.46 -7.13
C PRO A 204 -15.01 19.88 -7.45
N VAL A 205 -15.47 20.85 -6.66
CA VAL A 205 -14.95 22.22 -6.65
C VAL A 205 -14.65 22.67 -5.22
N ASP A 206 -13.58 23.44 -5.03
CA ASP A 206 -13.19 23.93 -3.71
C ASP A 206 -14.10 25.06 -3.24
N VAL A 207 -14.38 25.11 -1.93
CA VAL A 207 -15.21 26.13 -1.29
C VAL A 207 -14.49 26.77 -0.11
N ASP A 208 -14.72 28.07 0.08
CA ASP A 208 -14.13 28.81 1.20
C ASP A 208 -14.71 28.33 2.54
N LEU A 209 -13.92 27.54 3.27
CA LEU A 209 -14.36 26.95 4.54
C LEU A 209 -14.61 28.01 5.60
N ASP A 210 -13.71 28.98 5.75
CA ASP A 210 -13.85 30.06 6.74
C ASP A 210 -15.18 30.81 6.59
N ARG A 211 -15.52 31.17 5.34
CA ARG A 211 -16.81 31.77 4.99
C ARG A 211 -17.98 30.83 5.27
N LEU A 212 -17.87 29.54 4.95
CA LEU A 212 -18.94 28.56 5.17
C LEU A 212 -19.24 28.35 6.66
N ILE A 213 -18.20 28.18 7.50
CA ILE A 213 -18.36 28.03 8.94
C ILE A 213 -18.99 29.29 9.55
N LYS A 214 -18.54 30.48 9.14
CA LYS A 214 -19.09 31.78 9.63
C LYS A 214 -20.50 32.11 9.14
N THR A 215 -21.05 31.40 8.16
CA THR A 215 -22.38 31.70 7.58
C THR A 215 -23.42 30.60 7.73
N SER A 216 -23.04 29.36 8.05
CA SER A 216 -23.98 28.24 8.15
C SER A 216 -24.82 28.26 9.44
N LEU A 217 -26.14 28.17 9.28
CA LEU A 217 -27.09 27.99 10.40
C LEU A 217 -27.08 26.57 10.99
N LEU A 218 -26.38 25.61 10.38
CA LEU A 218 -26.11 24.28 10.96
C LEU A 218 -24.91 24.30 11.92
N ILE A 219 -24.21 25.42 12.01
CA ILE A 219 -23.11 25.64 12.96
C ILE A 219 -23.54 26.72 13.95
N ASN A 220 -23.67 27.96 13.49
CA ASN A 220 -23.97 29.13 14.33
C ASN A 220 -25.38 29.14 14.97
N GLY A 221 -26.23 28.15 14.65
CA GLY A 221 -27.57 27.97 15.24
C GLY A 221 -27.62 26.99 16.42
N PHE A 222 -26.48 26.43 16.81
CA PHE A 222 -26.33 25.29 17.73
C PHE A 222 -25.07 25.49 18.62
N PRO A 223 -24.79 24.62 19.61
CA PRO A 223 -23.51 24.58 20.30
C PRO A 223 -22.31 24.34 19.35
N PRO A 224 -21.06 24.59 19.80
CA PRO A 224 -19.85 24.20 19.07
C PRO A 224 -19.86 22.71 18.65
N LEU A 225 -19.18 22.37 17.56
CA LEU A 225 -19.02 20.98 17.13
C LEU A 225 -17.79 20.35 17.81
N PRO A 226 -17.86 19.08 18.25
CA PRO A 226 -16.69 18.30 18.68
C PRO A 226 -15.65 18.00 17.57
N SER A 227 -15.74 18.67 16.41
CA SER A 227 -14.76 18.65 15.32
C SER A 227 -14.31 20.07 14.90
N ASP A 228 -14.70 21.13 15.62
CA ASP A 228 -14.32 22.52 15.28
C ASP A 228 -12.80 22.74 15.20
N SER A 229 -12.00 22.04 16.03
CA SER A 229 -10.53 22.08 15.98
C SER A 229 -9.93 21.41 14.74
N LEU A 230 -10.59 20.37 14.21
CA LEU A 230 -10.21 19.72 12.96
C LEU A 230 -10.59 20.62 11.78
N ILE A 231 -11.80 21.17 11.77
CA ILE A 231 -12.26 22.12 10.75
C ILE A 231 -11.37 23.37 10.71
N ALA A 232 -10.90 23.86 11.87
CA ALA A 232 -9.94 24.96 11.95
C ALA A 232 -8.57 24.62 11.34
N ARG A 233 -8.13 23.35 11.42
CA ARG A 233 -6.91 22.87 10.74
C ARG A 233 -7.05 22.97 9.22
N GLU A 234 -8.19 22.52 8.68
CA GLU A 234 -8.47 22.58 7.24
C GLU A 234 -8.62 24.04 6.74
N ILE A 235 -9.20 24.93 7.54
CA ILE A 235 -9.22 26.39 7.27
C ILE A 235 -7.80 26.97 7.21
N ASN A 236 -6.92 26.57 8.13
CA ASN A 236 -5.54 27.03 8.13
C ASN A 236 -4.77 26.50 6.91
N ALA A 237 -4.92 25.21 6.56
CA ALA A 237 -4.34 24.62 5.35
C ALA A 237 -4.79 25.38 4.08
N GLN A 238 -6.09 25.59 3.92
CA GLN A 238 -6.65 26.36 2.80
C GLN A 238 -6.16 27.82 2.78
N THR A 239 -5.84 28.39 3.95
CA THR A 239 -5.24 29.75 4.05
C THR A 239 -3.79 29.75 3.59
N THR A 240 -3.02 28.72 3.93
CA THR A 240 -1.65 28.53 3.43
C THR A 240 -1.65 28.34 1.90
N GLU A 241 -2.53 27.52 1.34
CA GLU A 241 -2.66 27.32 -0.11
C GLU A 241 -3.04 28.61 -0.86
N LYS A 242 -3.95 29.43 -0.28
CA LYS A 242 -4.28 30.77 -0.79
C LYS A 242 -3.05 31.69 -0.78
N SER A 243 -2.21 31.62 0.27
CA SER A 243 -0.98 32.42 0.37
C SER A 243 0.13 31.97 -0.58
N ALA A 244 0.19 30.67 -0.88
CA ALA A 244 1.13 30.07 -1.84
C ALA A 244 0.68 30.22 -3.30
N GLY A 245 -0.53 30.72 -3.55
CA GLY A 245 -1.12 30.87 -4.88
C GLY A 245 -1.71 29.59 -5.48
N GLY A 246 -1.75 28.49 -4.72
CA GLY A 246 -2.39 27.23 -5.14
C GLY A 246 -3.92 27.35 -5.24
N LEU A 247 -4.53 28.17 -4.38
CA LEU A 247 -5.95 28.52 -4.45
C LEU A 247 -6.14 30.02 -4.71
N ILE A 248 -6.78 30.37 -5.82
CA ILE A 248 -7.10 31.75 -6.17
C ILE A 248 -8.53 32.09 -5.73
N ALA A 249 -8.67 33.14 -4.90
CA ALA A 249 -9.97 33.64 -4.49
C ALA A 249 -10.76 34.20 -5.69
N THR A 250 -11.72 33.41 -6.19
CA THR A 250 -12.61 33.84 -7.28
C THR A 250 -13.75 34.71 -6.75
N ASN A 251 -14.39 35.47 -7.65
CA ASN A 251 -15.61 36.21 -7.36
C ASN A 251 -16.89 35.38 -7.58
N LEU A 252 -16.78 34.06 -7.68
CA LEU A 252 -17.89 33.14 -7.92
C LEU A 252 -18.58 32.78 -6.58
N VAL A 253 -19.87 33.08 -6.47
CA VAL A 253 -20.67 32.75 -5.28
C VAL A 253 -21.97 32.07 -5.68
N ILE A 254 -22.26 30.92 -5.09
CA ILE A 254 -23.57 30.27 -5.16
C ILE A 254 -24.43 30.81 -4.02
N PHE A 255 -25.55 31.44 -4.35
CA PHE A 255 -26.48 32.00 -3.36
C PHE A 255 -27.60 31.01 -3.02
N GLY A 256 -27.83 30.80 -1.73
CA GLY A 256 -28.99 30.07 -1.21
C GLY A 256 -29.10 28.61 -1.65
N ARG A 257 -30.34 28.15 -1.84
CA ARG A 257 -30.71 26.76 -2.16
C ARG A 257 -30.60 26.48 -3.66
N GLY A 258 -29.40 26.61 -4.24
CA GLY A 258 -29.23 26.46 -5.68
C GLY A 258 -27.89 25.90 -6.15
N THR A 259 -27.78 25.84 -7.47
CA THR A 259 -26.59 25.48 -8.28
C THR A 259 -26.10 26.65 -9.13
N ILE A 260 -26.81 27.79 -9.13
CA ILE A 260 -26.52 28.95 -9.96
C ILE A 260 -25.31 29.68 -9.39
N VAL A 261 -24.20 29.65 -10.12
CA VAL A 261 -22.99 30.42 -9.82
C VAL A 261 -23.17 31.86 -10.26
N SER A 262 -23.06 32.80 -9.32
CA SER A 262 -23.15 34.24 -9.57
C SER A 262 -21.78 34.90 -9.49
N LEU A 263 -21.48 35.80 -10.42
CA LEU A 263 -20.30 36.67 -10.35
C LEU A 263 -20.60 37.86 -9.43
N LEU A 264 -19.80 38.06 -8.39
CA LEU A 264 -19.78 39.30 -7.62
C LEU A 264 -18.82 40.33 -8.22
N ASP A 265 -19.14 41.60 -8.07
CA ASP A 265 -18.18 42.69 -8.24
C ASP A 265 -17.33 42.79 -6.96
N PRO A 266 -15.99 42.62 -7.02
CA PRO A 266 -15.12 42.71 -5.84
C PRO A 266 -15.21 44.06 -5.10
N THR A 267 -15.71 45.11 -5.76
CA THR A 267 -15.89 46.45 -5.16
C THR A 267 -17.21 46.63 -4.41
N GLN A 268 -18.14 45.66 -4.46
CA GLN A 268 -19.51 45.80 -3.92
C GLN A 268 -19.86 44.82 -2.79
N THR A 269 -19.21 45.01 -1.63
CA THR A 269 -19.50 44.28 -0.38
C THR A 269 -20.96 44.38 0.10
N ASN A 270 -21.73 45.37 -0.37
CA ASN A 270 -23.12 45.61 0.07
C ASN A 270 -24.18 44.68 -0.53
N ILE A 271 -23.86 43.85 -1.54
CA ILE A 271 -24.84 42.95 -2.18
C ILE A 271 -25.22 41.77 -1.26
N VAL A 272 -24.27 41.27 -0.45
CA VAL A 272 -24.44 40.10 0.42
C VAL A 272 -25.58 40.29 1.44
N ASN A 273 -25.72 41.51 1.98
CA ASN A 273 -26.78 41.84 2.93
C ASN A 273 -28.16 41.99 2.26
N GLN A 274 -28.22 42.28 0.95
CA GLN A 274 -29.50 42.39 0.24
C GLN A 274 -30.09 41.03 -0.12
N ALA A 275 -29.30 40.05 -0.54
CA ALA A 275 -29.81 38.72 -0.92
C ALA A 275 -30.61 38.04 0.22
N ASN A 276 -30.08 38.08 1.45
CA ASN A 276 -30.77 37.59 2.65
C ASN A 276 -32.04 38.40 3.02
N SER A 277 -32.19 39.62 2.48
CA SER A 277 -33.38 40.46 2.68
C SER A 277 -34.45 40.28 1.59
N THR A 278 -34.11 39.76 0.40
CA THR A 278 -35.06 39.69 -0.71
C THR A 278 -36.10 38.58 -0.52
N GLU A 279 -35.73 37.41 0.02
CA GLU A 279 -36.70 36.37 0.40
C GLU A 279 -37.65 36.81 1.52
N SER A 280 -37.29 37.82 2.32
CA SER A 280 -38.16 38.40 3.36
C SER A 280 -38.94 39.65 2.91
N ARG A 281 -38.81 40.09 1.66
CA ARG A 281 -39.38 41.37 1.14
C ARG A 281 -40.30 41.24 -0.08
N GLN A 282 -41.03 40.13 -0.21
CA GLN A 282 -42.33 40.16 -0.91
C GLN A 282 -43.48 40.72 -0.05
N ALA A 283 -43.18 41.25 1.14
CA ALA A 283 -44.08 42.10 1.91
C ALA A 283 -43.55 43.56 1.98
N MET A 284 -44.40 44.50 1.55
CA MET A 284 -44.33 45.97 1.79
C MET A 284 -43.12 46.78 1.24
N LEU A 285 -43.31 47.30 0.01
CA LEU A 285 -43.23 48.72 -0.42
C LEU A 285 -41.96 49.60 -0.18
N SER A 286 -41.83 50.63 -1.02
CA SER A 286 -40.64 51.48 -1.33
C SER A 286 -40.78 52.95 -0.79
N PRO A 287 -39.90 53.94 -1.11
CA PRO A 287 -38.41 54.02 -1.25
C PRO A 287 -37.75 55.34 -0.67
N THR A 288 -36.42 55.54 -0.89
CA THR A 288 -35.70 56.86 -1.05
C THR A 288 -35.21 57.64 0.22
N ALA A 289 -34.13 58.46 0.27
CA ALA A 289 -32.71 58.41 -0.23
C ALA A 289 -31.85 59.63 0.27
N THR A 290 -30.61 59.39 0.78
CA THR A 290 -29.24 60.01 0.53
C THR A 290 -29.03 61.55 0.23
N PRO A 291 -27.82 62.17 -0.05
CA PRO A 291 -26.36 61.81 0.13
C PRO A 291 -25.30 62.94 0.48
N THR A 292 -24.06 62.54 0.90
CA THR A 292 -22.68 63.14 0.62
C THR A 292 -22.32 64.61 1.04
N VAL A 293 -21.06 65.15 1.01
CA VAL A 293 -19.77 64.88 0.28
C VAL A 293 -18.47 65.19 1.10
N THR A 294 -17.30 64.73 0.60
CA THR A 294 -15.84 64.77 0.98
C THR A 294 -15.08 66.12 0.71
N PRO A 295 -13.71 66.32 0.74
CA PRO A 295 -12.51 65.51 1.18
C PRO A 295 -11.28 66.24 1.89
N THR A 296 -10.34 65.46 2.50
CA THR A 296 -8.86 65.74 2.75
C THR A 296 -8.44 66.90 3.72
N VAL A 297 -7.16 67.18 4.14
CA VAL A 297 -5.75 66.75 3.83
C VAL A 297 -4.80 66.77 5.09
N THR A 298 -3.48 66.50 4.96
CA THR A 298 -2.37 66.39 6.01
C THR A 298 -0.96 66.59 5.35
N PRO A 299 0.26 66.61 6.00
CA PRO A 299 0.73 66.39 7.41
C PRO A 299 1.84 67.40 7.92
N THR A 300 2.83 66.96 8.76
CA THR A 300 4.29 67.35 8.94
C THR A 300 4.80 67.96 10.30
N VAL A 301 5.79 67.29 10.97
CA VAL A 301 6.81 67.63 12.07
C VAL A 301 6.48 68.59 13.27
N THR A 302 6.84 68.40 14.58
CA THR A 302 7.99 67.82 15.38
C THR A 302 9.17 68.82 15.60
N PRO A 303 9.84 69.04 16.79
CA PRO A 303 10.16 68.15 17.97
C PRO A 303 9.94 68.73 19.43
N THR A 304 10.96 68.79 20.33
CA THR A 304 10.91 68.83 21.84
C THR A 304 12.04 69.62 22.56
N LEU A 305 11.88 70.06 23.84
CA LEU A 305 12.98 70.35 24.84
C LEU A 305 12.52 70.31 26.36
N THR A 306 13.48 70.44 27.31
CA THR A 306 13.47 70.11 28.78
C THR A 306 14.09 71.25 29.67
N PRO A 307 14.45 71.15 30.99
CA PRO A 307 13.88 70.52 32.23
C PRO A 307 13.94 71.44 33.53
N THR A 308 13.90 70.82 34.74
CA THR A 308 14.59 71.14 36.05
C THR A 308 13.96 71.98 37.21
N VAL A 309 13.60 71.29 38.33
CA VAL A 309 13.78 71.52 39.82
C VAL A 309 13.50 72.91 40.49
N THR A 310 13.25 73.17 41.80
CA THR A 310 12.96 72.51 43.14
C THR A 310 12.57 73.65 44.15
N PRO A 311 12.40 73.51 45.51
CA PRO A 311 12.27 72.38 46.47
C PRO A 311 10.88 72.43 47.22
N THR A 312 10.57 72.22 48.53
CA THR A 312 11.29 72.03 49.83
C THR A 312 10.36 71.48 50.97
N LEU A 313 10.96 70.86 52.02
CA LEU A 313 10.46 70.58 53.40
C LEU A 313 9.34 69.53 53.67
N THR A 314 9.38 69.01 54.91
CA THR A 314 8.82 67.74 55.42
C THR A 314 7.56 67.89 56.29
N PRO A 315 6.78 66.81 56.52
CA PRO A 315 6.86 66.16 57.85
C PRO A 315 6.82 64.60 57.83
N THR A 316 7.09 64.01 58.99
CA THR A 316 7.28 62.56 59.24
C THR A 316 5.98 61.76 59.36
N VAL A 317 5.98 60.50 58.93
CA VAL A 317 5.04 59.46 59.41
C VAL A 317 5.72 58.09 59.56
N THR A 318 5.23 57.30 60.53
CA THR A 318 5.76 56.01 61.00
C THR A 318 5.66 54.90 59.95
N PRO A 319 6.63 53.96 59.87
CA PRO A 319 6.48 52.75 59.04
C PRO A 319 5.32 51.89 59.55
N THR A 320 4.24 51.81 58.76
CA THR A 320 3.19 50.80 58.95
C THR A 320 3.70 49.49 58.35
N VAL A 321 3.70 48.42 59.13
CA VAL A 321 4.09 47.10 58.64
C VAL A 321 2.98 46.58 57.73
N THR A 322 3.18 46.66 56.41
CA THR A 322 2.28 46.04 55.44
C THR A 322 2.20 44.54 55.72
N PRO A 323 1.01 43.92 55.84
CA PRO A 323 0.92 42.48 56.03
C PRO A 323 1.59 41.77 54.84
N SER A 324 2.33 40.71 55.13
CA SER A 324 2.87 39.84 54.08
C SER A 324 1.69 39.20 53.35
N VAL A 325 1.41 39.70 52.14
CA VAL A 325 0.48 39.05 51.22
C VAL A 325 1.11 37.73 50.80
N THR A 326 0.50 36.62 51.21
CA THR A 326 0.87 35.27 50.75
C THR A 326 0.97 35.30 49.22
N PRO A 327 2.10 34.89 48.62
CA PRO A 327 2.26 34.94 47.18
C PRO A 327 1.11 34.22 46.47
N SER A 328 0.52 34.85 45.44
CA SER A 328 -0.51 34.19 44.63
C SER A 328 0.06 32.89 44.06
N LYS A 329 -0.60 31.76 44.30
CA LYS A 329 -0.14 30.45 43.84
C LYS A 329 -0.36 30.18 42.35
N TYR A 330 -0.89 31.14 41.59
CA TYR A 330 -1.13 31.02 40.14
C TYR A 330 -0.29 32.01 39.32
N GLY A 331 -0.27 31.85 38.00
CA GLY A 331 0.63 32.57 37.09
C GLY A 331 2.04 31.99 37.06
N THR A 332 2.95 32.62 36.30
CA THR A 332 4.30 32.12 35.96
C THR A 332 5.16 31.76 37.19
N PRO A 333 5.90 30.62 37.17
CA PRO A 333 6.78 30.22 38.26
C PRO A 333 7.97 31.18 38.46
N PRO A 334 8.21 31.68 39.68
CA PRO A 334 9.41 32.46 39.98
C PRO A 334 10.65 31.55 40.00
N VAL A 335 11.80 32.10 39.62
CA VAL A 335 13.09 31.38 39.72
C VAL A 335 13.67 31.56 41.12
N ILE A 336 13.92 30.45 41.81
CA ILE A 336 14.66 30.36 43.07
C ILE A 336 16.15 30.44 42.72
N THR A 337 16.79 31.55 43.11
CA THR A 337 18.16 31.92 42.70
C THR A 337 19.24 31.66 43.75
N SER A 338 18.87 31.22 44.96
CA SER A 338 19.80 30.92 46.04
C SER A 338 19.19 29.89 47.01
N PRO A 339 19.94 28.85 47.44
CA PRO A 339 21.27 28.47 46.96
C PRO A 339 21.27 28.08 45.47
N ASN A 340 22.44 28.16 44.84
CA ASN A 340 22.65 27.83 43.43
C ASN A 340 23.91 26.94 43.28
N PRO A 341 23.78 25.64 42.94
CA PRO A 341 22.51 24.91 42.76
C PRO A 341 21.67 24.86 44.04
N TYR A 342 20.37 24.70 43.87
CA TYR A 342 19.46 24.35 44.96
C TYR A 342 19.61 22.85 45.24
N ILE A 343 19.84 22.46 46.49
CA ILE A 343 20.13 21.06 46.83
C ILE A 343 18.90 20.43 47.49
N ILE A 344 18.29 19.45 46.83
CA ILE A 344 17.26 18.59 47.42
C ILE A 344 17.94 17.49 48.22
N THR A 345 17.45 17.28 49.43
CA THR A 345 18.03 16.37 50.44
C THR A 345 16.94 15.57 51.15
N ASN A 346 17.32 14.57 51.96
CA ASN A 346 16.40 13.91 52.89
C ASN A 346 15.85 14.80 54.04
N LYS A 347 16.19 16.10 54.06
CA LYS A 347 15.62 17.12 54.95
C LYS A 347 14.76 18.14 54.21
N THR A 348 14.66 18.03 52.88
CA THR A 348 13.80 18.87 52.05
C THR A 348 12.36 18.40 52.20
N THR A 349 11.45 19.35 52.44
CA THR A 349 10.00 19.11 52.49
C THR A 349 9.34 19.87 51.34
N ILE A 350 8.53 19.18 50.53
CA ILE A 350 7.80 19.77 49.40
C ILE A 350 6.31 19.67 49.69
N GLN A 351 5.67 20.83 49.88
CA GLN A 351 4.22 20.96 49.97
C GLN A 351 3.67 21.33 48.58
N THR A 352 2.73 20.56 48.04
CA THR A 352 2.22 20.76 46.66
C THR A 352 1.11 21.80 46.54
N ASP A 353 0.68 22.40 47.66
CA ASP A 353 0.20 23.79 47.64
C ASP A 353 1.44 24.68 47.85
N PRO A 354 1.97 25.31 46.78
CA PRO A 354 3.38 25.12 46.42
C PRO A 354 4.36 25.90 47.30
N ALA A 355 4.92 25.22 48.30
CA ALA A 355 6.03 25.68 49.12
C ALA A 355 7.09 24.56 49.26
N ILE A 356 8.38 24.93 49.19
CA ILE A 356 9.51 24.01 49.37
C ILE A 356 10.39 24.54 50.50
N THR A 357 10.68 23.68 51.48
CA THR A 357 11.49 24.02 52.65
C THR A 357 12.74 23.15 52.71
N THR A 358 13.93 23.76 52.69
CA THR A 358 15.22 23.08 52.86
C THR A 358 16.06 23.79 53.91
N ASN A 359 16.56 23.05 54.90
CA ASN A 359 17.38 23.58 56.01
C ASN A 359 16.77 24.80 56.74
N GLY A 360 15.43 24.91 56.74
CA GLY A 360 14.68 26.00 57.39
C GLY A 360 14.41 27.23 56.52
N GLN A 361 15.02 27.35 55.33
CA GLN A 361 14.61 28.33 54.32
C GLN A 361 13.40 27.79 53.56
N THR A 362 12.46 28.66 53.19
CA THR A 362 11.22 28.28 52.49
C THR A 362 10.97 29.18 51.29
N ASP A 363 10.85 28.55 50.12
CA ASP A 363 10.56 29.19 48.84
C ASP A 363 9.18 28.77 48.32
N TYR A 364 8.62 29.52 47.37
CA TYR A 364 7.26 29.32 46.86
C TYR A 364 7.25 29.05 45.36
N GLY A 365 6.56 27.99 44.97
CA GLY A 365 6.31 27.64 43.57
C GLY A 365 4.97 28.19 43.07
N LYS A 366 4.40 27.54 42.05
CA LYS A 366 3.09 27.85 41.46
C LYS A 366 2.31 26.60 41.11
N ILE A 367 1.01 26.74 40.90
CA ILE A 367 0.14 25.70 40.36
C ILE A 367 -0.19 26.05 38.91
N TYR A 368 0.21 25.19 37.98
CA TYR A 368 -0.26 25.18 36.60
C TYR A 368 -1.60 24.42 36.52
N ARG A 369 -2.64 25.06 36.01
CA ARG A 369 -4.02 24.51 35.99
C ARG A 369 -4.45 23.97 34.61
N GLY A 370 -3.55 23.98 33.63
CA GLY A 370 -3.79 23.52 32.27
C GLY A 370 -3.87 24.65 31.23
N PRO A 371 -3.84 24.28 29.92
CA PRO A 371 -3.62 25.22 28.82
C PRO A 371 -4.69 26.32 28.71
N THR A 372 -5.93 26.02 29.10
CA THR A 372 -7.06 26.97 29.07
C THR A 372 -7.01 28.05 30.16
N GLN A 373 -6.18 27.90 31.19
CA GLN A 373 -6.15 28.81 32.36
C GLN A 373 -4.82 29.51 32.59
N ASP A 374 -3.69 28.88 32.23
CA ASP A 374 -2.34 29.39 32.46
C ASP A 374 -1.47 29.47 31.17
N GLY A 375 -2.04 29.15 30.00
CA GLY A 375 -1.32 29.13 28.71
C GLY A 375 -0.62 27.79 28.44
N VAL A 376 0.01 27.65 27.27
CA VAL A 376 0.62 26.37 26.85
C VAL A 376 1.78 25.94 27.77
N PRO A 377 1.93 24.64 28.08
CA PRO A 377 2.89 24.12 29.06
C PRO A 377 4.33 24.60 28.90
N ALA A 378 4.92 24.53 27.70
CA ALA A 378 6.29 24.92 27.44
C ALA A 378 6.52 26.42 27.67
N ALA A 379 5.60 27.28 27.18
CA ALA A 379 5.64 28.71 27.47
C ALA A 379 5.49 29.01 28.98
N TYR A 380 4.70 28.22 29.72
CA TYR A 380 4.54 28.40 31.17
C TYR A 380 5.78 27.94 31.97
N LEU A 381 6.34 26.77 31.66
CA LEU A 381 7.47 26.17 32.37
C LEU A 381 8.81 26.82 31.98
N PHE A 382 9.03 27.02 30.68
CA PHE A 382 10.32 27.43 30.08
C PHE A 382 10.33 28.89 29.60
N GLY A 383 9.19 29.56 29.52
CA GLY A 383 9.05 30.94 29.05
C GLY A 383 8.81 31.07 27.54
N THR A 384 9.11 30.03 26.76
CA THR A 384 8.82 29.92 25.32
C THR A 384 8.54 28.47 24.94
N THR A 385 7.72 28.25 23.91
CA THR A 385 7.66 26.97 23.18
C THR A 385 8.75 26.97 22.10
N SER A 386 9.54 25.90 22.02
CA SER A 386 10.57 25.68 20.99
C SER A 386 10.04 24.85 19.80
N ALA A 387 10.80 24.80 18.71
CA ALA A 387 10.48 23.93 17.58
C ALA A 387 10.44 22.44 18.00
N PHE A 388 11.37 22.00 18.85
CA PHE A 388 11.38 20.62 19.36
C PHE A 388 10.23 20.38 20.36
N ASP A 389 9.90 21.34 21.22
CA ASP A 389 8.73 21.26 22.11
C ASP A 389 7.43 21.04 21.30
N THR A 390 7.37 21.63 20.09
CA THR A 390 6.26 21.46 19.14
C THR A 390 6.32 20.10 18.45
N ALA A 391 7.50 19.68 17.95
CA ALA A 391 7.71 18.43 17.23
C ALA A 391 7.39 17.17 18.07
N ILE A 392 7.73 17.19 19.37
CA ILE A 392 7.40 16.11 20.30
C ILE A 392 5.97 16.21 20.87
N GLY A 393 5.21 17.24 20.50
CA GLY A 393 3.86 17.47 21.02
C GLY A 393 3.81 17.78 22.52
N PHE A 394 4.88 18.34 23.11
CA PHE A 394 4.99 18.57 24.56
C PHE A 394 3.79 19.34 25.13
N ASP A 395 3.35 20.39 24.41
CA ASP A 395 2.21 21.21 24.81
C ASP A 395 0.87 20.46 24.81
N LEU A 396 0.76 19.30 24.13
CA LEU A 396 -0.42 18.43 24.11
C LEU A 396 -0.42 17.40 25.25
N THR A 397 0.74 17.04 25.83
CA THR A 397 0.82 16.03 26.91
C THR A 397 0.00 16.42 28.14
N PHE A 398 -0.11 17.72 28.42
CA PHE A 398 -0.93 18.28 29.50
C PHE A 398 -2.38 18.57 29.09
N GLU A 399 -2.88 18.00 27.99
CA GLU A 399 -4.33 17.84 27.78
C GLU A 399 -4.88 16.64 28.59
N ASP A 400 -4.04 15.73 29.08
CA ASP A 400 -4.48 14.72 30.05
C ASP A 400 -4.79 15.37 31.42
N VAL A 401 -6.07 15.30 31.79
CA VAL A 401 -6.61 15.76 33.06
C VAL A 401 -5.99 15.07 34.28
N ASN A 402 -5.36 13.90 34.12
CA ASN A 402 -4.69 13.19 35.23
C ASN A 402 -3.35 13.85 35.62
N LEU A 403 -2.68 14.53 34.68
CA LEU A 403 -1.44 15.29 34.92
C LEU A 403 -1.72 16.71 35.47
N LEU A 404 -2.99 17.09 35.60
CA LEU A 404 -3.41 18.42 36.06
C LEU A 404 -4.22 18.39 37.37
N PRO A 405 -4.17 19.46 38.17
CA PRO A 405 -3.22 20.57 38.09
C PRO A 405 -1.81 20.12 38.54
N LEU A 406 -0.78 20.89 38.21
CA LEU A 406 0.64 20.55 38.42
C LEU A 406 1.31 21.57 39.34
N ALA A 407 1.98 21.14 40.42
CA ALA A 407 2.78 22.00 41.28
C ALA A 407 4.17 22.18 40.67
N VAL A 408 4.59 23.42 40.44
CA VAL A 408 5.82 23.78 39.71
C VAL A 408 6.74 24.61 40.61
N PHE A 409 7.96 24.12 40.82
CA PHE A 409 9.07 24.89 41.39
C PHE A 409 10.13 25.12 40.32
N LYS A 410 10.75 26.30 40.30
CA LYS A 410 11.77 26.65 39.31
C LYS A 410 13.03 27.18 39.98
N PHE A 411 14.21 26.66 39.59
CA PHE A 411 15.50 26.91 40.22
C PHE A 411 16.51 27.45 39.20
N SER A 412 17.58 28.13 39.64
CA SER A 412 18.69 28.50 38.74
C SER A 412 19.49 27.29 38.24
N ALA A 413 19.87 26.41 39.18
CA ALA A 413 20.40 25.07 38.95
C ALA A 413 19.87 24.16 40.08
N LEU A 414 19.82 22.84 39.86
CA LEU A 414 19.24 21.88 40.81
C LEU A 414 20.17 20.67 41.02
N ASP A 415 20.33 20.23 42.26
CA ASP A 415 21.11 19.05 42.63
C ASP A 415 20.30 18.14 43.57
N ILE A 416 20.29 16.82 43.30
CA ILE A 416 19.45 15.84 43.99
C ILE A 416 20.31 14.84 44.77
N THR A 417 20.34 15.00 46.10
CA THR A 417 21.23 14.25 47.00
C THR A 417 20.49 13.39 48.03
N GLY A 418 19.17 13.28 47.93
CA GLY A 418 18.33 12.40 48.76
C GLY A 418 16.83 12.67 48.63
N ASN A 419 16.02 11.70 49.06
CA ASN A 419 14.57 11.69 48.88
C ASN A 419 13.83 12.73 49.74
N PRO A 420 13.09 13.70 49.15
CA PRO A 420 12.34 14.70 49.91
C PRO A 420 11.07 14.12 50.55
N SER A 421 10.61 14.75 51.62
CA SER A 421 9.28 14.49 52.19
C SER A 421 8.21 15.26 51.42
N ILE A 422 7.22 14.55 50.85
CA ILE A 422 6.10 15.16 50.13
C ILE A 422 4.90 15.38 51.07
N THR A 423 4.13 16.45 50.85
CA THR A 423 2.85 16.69 51.53
C THR A 423 1.85 17.34 50.59
N ILE A 424 0.65 16.75 50.50
CA ILE A 424 -0.45 17.22 49.66
C ILE A 424 -1.55 17.77 50.59
N PRO A 425 -1.57 19.08 50.88
CA PRO A 425 -2.61 19.69 51.71
C PRO A 425 -3.89 19.94 50.91
N ALA A 426 -4.96 20.37 51.59
CA ALA A 426 -6.21 20.75 50.96
C ALA A 426 -6.00 21.92 49.96
N GLY A 427 -6.13 21.64 48.66
CA GLY A 427 -5.87 22.60 47.58
C GLY A 427 -4.45 22.56 46.99
N GLY A 428 -3.63 21.58 47.37
CA GLY A 428 -2.46 21.13 46.62
C GLY A 428 -2.83 20.08 45.56
N THR A 429 -1.83 19.36 45.03
CA THR A 429 -1.97 18.38 43.94
C THR A 429 -1.03 17.16 44.09
N PRO A 430 -1.38 15.96 43.58
CA PRO A 430 -0.46 14.82 43.48
C PRO A 430 0.55 14.90 42.32
N ASN A 431 0.59 15.98 41.53
CA ASN A 431 1.52 16.10 40.39
C ASN A 431 2.58 17.18 40.66
N LEU A 432 3.87 16.85 40.48
CA LEU A 432 5.00 17.75 40.76
C LEU A 432 5.93 17.92 39.54
N ALA A 433 6.35 19.15 39.27
CA ALA A 433 7.43 19.48 38.36
C ALA A 433 8.52 20.29 39.07
N LEU A 434 9.77 19.84 38.90
CA LEU A 434 10.98 20.53 39.35
C LEU A 434 11.73 21.00 38.10
N ILE A 435 11.71 22.31 37.87
CA ILE A 435 12.26 22.94 36.67
C ILE A 435 13.59 23.62 37.03
N SER A 436 14.68 23.25 36.36
CA SER A 436 15.94 24.00 36.42
C SER A 436 16.03 25.01 35.27
N VAL A 437 16.75 26.11 35.43
CA VAL A 437 17.09 27.00 34.31
C VAL A 437 18.28 26.40 33.55
N GLY A 438 19.38 26.15 34.25
CA GLY A 438 20.51 25.36 33.77
C GLY A 438 20.32 23.87 34.08
N ASP A 439 21.40 23.19 34.49
CA ASP A 439 21.45 21.74 34.65
C ASP A 439 20.64 21.19 35.84
N ILE A 440 20.37 19.87 35.81
CA ILE A 440 20.01 19.05 36.98
C ILE A 440 21.09 17.99 37.19
N THR A 441 21.62 17.89 38.40
CA THR A 441 22.59 16.86 38.81
C THR A 441 22.08 15.99 39.96
N SER A 442 22.80 14.90 40.25
CA SER A 442 22.72 14.19 41.52
C SER A 442 24.09 14.09 42.20
N GLY A 443 24.08 13.72 43.48
CA GLY A 443 25.31 13.53 44.24
C GLY A 443 25.13 12.85 45.59
N PRO A 444 26.24 12.52 46.28
CA PRO A 444 26.19 11.86 47.59
C PRO A 444 25.54 12.75 48.66
N PRO A 445 24.79 12.17 49.64
CA PRO A 445 24.72 10.74 49.95
C PRO A 445 23.78 9.92 49.05
N GLY A 446 22.91 10.56 48.27
CA GLY A 446 22.01 9.89 47.33
C GLY A 446 20.92 9.03 48.00
N GLY A 447 20.65 7.86 47.42
CA GLY A 447 19.71 6.85 47.90
C GLY A 447 18.44 6.69 47.07
N ILE A 448 17.49 5.92 47.60
CA ILE A 448 16.22 5.61 46.95
C ILE A 448 15.27 6.82 47.02
N LEU A 449 14.91 7.36 45.87
CA LEU A 449 13.97 8.46 45.66
C LEU A 449 12.59 7.89 45.36
N THR A 450 11.62 8.13 46.26
CA THR A 450 10.26 7.59 46.13
C THR A 450 9.20 8.66 45.88
N PHE A 451 9.47 9.92 46.27
CA PHE A 451 8.51 11.03 46.20
C PHE A 451 7.09 10.64 46.69
N THR A 452 7.03 9.85 47.76
CA THR A 452 5.83 9.06 48.14
C THR A 452 4.58 9.91 48.27
N GLY A 453 3.54 9.52 47.52
CA GLY A 453 2.23 10.18 47.50
C GLY A 453 1.93 10.99 46.25
N LEU A 454 2.91 11.18 45.36
CA LEU A 454 2.66 11.73 44.02
C LEU A 454 2.07 10.69 43.07
N ASN A 455 1.28 11.16 42.10
CA ASN A 455 0.91 10.43 40.89
C ASN A 455 1.96 10.62 39.79
N SER A 456 2.57 11.81 39.68
CA SER A 456 3.57 12.11 38.66
C SER A 456 4.70 13.02 39.14
N LEU A 457 5.90 12.79 38.60
CA LEU A 457 7.09 13.63 38.76
C LEU A 457 7.68 13.99 37.40
N LEU A 458 7.84 15.28 37.13
CA LEU A 458 8.62 15.84 36.02
C LEU A 458 9.90 16.49 36.54
N LEU A 459 11.05 16.08 36.02
CA LEU A 459 12.32 16.78 36.18
C LEU A 459 12.71 17.37 34.81
N ALA A 460 12.80 18.69 34.70
CA ALA A 460 13.09 19.33 33.40
C ALA A 460 14.02 20.53 33.54
N THR A 461 14.79 20.82 32.50
CA THR A 461 15.61 22.04 32.38
C THR A 461 14.93 23.04 31.45
N GLN A 462 15.41 24.29 31.42
CA GLN A 462 15.01 25.28 30.41
C GLN A 462 16.03 25.31 29.26
N ASP A 463 17.32 25.34 29.63
CA ASP A 463 18.49 25.36 28.75
C ASP A 463 19.70 24.77 29.52
N GLY A 464 19.67 23.45 29.75
CA GLY A 464 20.70 22.70 30.49
C GLY A 464 20.51 21.18 30.41
N SER A 465 21.54 20.42 30.80
CA SER A 465 21.54 18.95 30.76
C SER A 465 20.99 18.33 32.04
N ILE A 466 20.59 17.06 31.99
CA ILE A 466 20.21 16.26 33.16
C ILE A 466 21.21 15.11 33.29
N THR A 467 22.00 15.08 34.36
CA THR A 467 23.04 14.05 34.59
C THR A 467 22.83 13.40 35.95
N LEU A 468 22.38 12.15 35.96
CA LEU A 468 21.96 11.43 37.17
C LEU A 468 22.75 10.12 37.33
N GLY A 469 23.49 10.03 38.44
CA GLY A 469 24.43 8.95 38.74
C GLY A 469 23.81 7.76 39.48
N SER A 470 24.62 6.71 39.64
CA SER A 470 24.22 5.46 40.30
C SER A 470 24.13 5.55 41.83
N GLU A 471 24.47 6.69 42.42
CA GLU A 471 24.24 6.97 43.84
C GLU A 471 22.77 7.23 44.18
N ILE A 472 21.90 7.47 43.20
CA ILE A 472 20.44 7.54 43.37
C ILE A 472 19.70 6.47 42.55
N SER A 473 18.43 6.23 42.90
CA SER A 473 17.48 5.45 42.10
C SER A 473 16.06 5.97 42.31
N PHE A 474 15.20 5.87 41.31
CA PHE A 474 13.78 6.25 41.40
C PHE A 474 12.93 4.99 41.59
N GLN A 475 12.03 4.96 42.58
CA GLN A 475 11.25 3.76 42.90
C GLN A 475 9.79 4.05 43.25
N ASN A 476 8.86 3.30 42.63
CA ASN A 476 7.41 3.31 42.90
C ASN A 476 6.73 4.67 42.67
N ILE A 477 7.23 5.46 41.72
CA ILE A 477 6.58 6.68 41.22
C ILE A 477 5.70 6.26 40.02
N PRO A 478 4.38 6.51 39.98
CA PRO A 478 3.52 5.94 38.94
C PRO A 478 3.89 6.39 37.52
N SER A 479 3.98 7.70 37.28
CA SER A 479 4.53 8.27 36.04
C SER A 479 5.73 9.18 36.33
N LEU A 480 6.82 8.97 35.60
CA LEU A 480 8.10 9.65 35.78
C LEU A 480 8.59 10.21 34.44
N ALA A 481 8.88 11.51 34.39
CA ALA A 481 9.32 12.19 33.17
C ALA A 481 10.60 13.01 33.40
N PHE A 482 11.52 12.94 32.45
CA PHE A 482 12.74 13.73 32.39
C PHE A 482 12.78 14.51 31.07
N TYR A 483 13.07 15.82 31.12
CA TYR A 483 13.25 16.62 29.90
C TYR A 483 14.48 17.53 29.97
N ALA A 484 15.58 17.08 29.36
CA ALA A 484 16.80 17.87 29.15
C ALA A 484 16.61 18.82 27.93
N ARG A 485 16.11 20.02 28.20
CA ARG A 485 15.82 21.06 27.21
C ARG A 485 17.02 22.00 27.01
N GLY A 486 17.16 22.55 25.81
CA GLY A 486 18.32 23.34 25.35
C GLY A 486 19.02 22.62 24.19
N SER A 487 19.45 23.36 23.17
CA SER A 487 19.92 22.77 21.90
C SER A 487 21.20 21.93 21.99
N ASN A 488 21.90 22.00 23.12
CA ASN A 488 23.07 21.17 23.43
C ASN A 488 22.84 20.24 24.63
N SER A 489 21.62 20.12 25.13
CA SER A 489 21.32 19.42 26.38
C SER A 489 21.16 17.92 26.19
N ASP A 490 21.93 17.16 26.96
CA ASP A 490 21.81 15.70 27.03
C ASP A 490 21.05 15.28 28.31
N LEU A 491 20.33 14.17 28.22
CA LEU A 491 19.87 13.39 29.36
C LEU A 491 20.83 12.20 29.50
N THR A 492 21.55 12.12 30.63
CA THR A 492 22.47 11.01 30.93
C THR A 492 22.07 10.36 32.25
N LEU A 493 21.74 9.07 32.20
CA LEU A 493 21.17 8.31 33.30
C LEU A 493 21.99 7.04 33.58
N SER A 494 22.45 6.91 34.82
CA SER A 494 23.02 5.67 35.37
C SER A 494 22.36 5.28 36.70
N SER A 495 21.18 5.84 36.98
CA SER A 495 20.33 5.55 38.14
C SER A 495 19.28 4.49 37.78
N ASP A 496 19.00 3.52 38.66
CA ASP A 496 17.86 2.62 38.46
C ASP A 496 16.52 3.40 38.45
N ILE A 497 15.59 2.94 37.62
CA ILE A 497 14.17 3.30 37.64
C ILE A 497 13.38 2.01 37.86
N LEU A 498 12.65 1.89 38.98
CA LEU A 498 11.97 0.65 39.37
C LEU A 498 10.49 0.86 39.75
N GLY A 499 9.62 -0.07 39.36
CA GLY A 499 8.22 -0.09 39.75
C GLY A 499 7.39 1.07 39.22
N VAL A 500 7.72 1.60 38.04
CA VAL A 500 6.96 2.71 37.42
C VAL A 500 5.69 2.17 36.77
N SER A 501 4.56 2.32 37.46
CA SER A 501 3.33 1.58 37.17
C SER A 501 2.53 2.07 35.96
N THR A 502 2.81 3.27 35.43
CA THR A 502 2.14 3.80 34.23
C THR A 502 3.10 4.16 33.11
N SER A 503 4.08 5.05 33.32
CA SER A 503 5.00 5.45 32.23
C SER A 503 6.31 6.09 32.68
N THR A 504 7.39 5.80 31.96
CA THR A 504 8.67 6.52 32.04
C THR A 504 8.91 7.24 30.71
N SER A 505 9.12 8.55 30.73
CA SER A 505 9.45 9.36 29.55
C SER A 505 10.82 10.02 29.69
N LEU A 506 11.73 9.73 28.76
CA LEU A 506 13.13 10.16 28.75
C LEU A 506 13.38 11.08 27.54
N ILE A 507 13.34 12.39 27.73
CA ILE A 507 13.39 13.37 26.65
C ILE A 507 14.67 14.23 26.71
N ALA A 508 15.33 14.44 25.57
CA ALA A 508 16.45 15.39 25.44
C ALA A 508 16.46 16.11 24.10
N GLN A 509 16.81 17.41 24.10
CA GLN A 509 16.95 18.19 22.86
C GLN A 509 18.23 17.89 22.06
N ARG A 510 19.22 17.18 22.64
CA ARG A 510 20.35 16.60 21.90
C ARG A 510 20.37 15.07 22.03
N ASN A 511 21.00 14.48 23.05
CA ASN A 511 21.08 13.02 23.20
C ASN A 511 20.40 12.51 24.47
N VAL A 512 19.82 11.31 24.40
CA VAL A 512 19.51 10.49 25.59
C VAL A 512 20.54 9.36 25.68
N ASN A 513 21.24 9.27 26.81
CA ASN A 513 22.20 8.21 27.13
C ASN A 513 21.74 7.49 28.40
N VAL A 514 21.56 6.18 28.34
CA VAL A 514 21.26 5.33 29.51
C VAL A 514 22.23 4.15 29.53
N ASP A 515 23.00 4.03 30.61
CA ASP A 515 24.02 3.00 30.75
C ASP A 515 24.03 2.39 32.16
N GLY A 516 24.01 1.06 32.19
CA GLY A 516 23.95 0.24 33.40
C GLY A 516 22.55 0.10 34.02
N ASN A 517 22.44 -0.83 34.95
CA ASN A 517 21.30 -0.99 35.86
C ASN A 517 19.92 -1.12 35.15
N SER A 518 18.81 -0.75 35.80
CA SER A 518 17.46 -1.20 35.41
C SER A 518 16.51 -0.06 35.01
N LEU A 519 15.72 -0.30 33.96
CA LEU A 519 14.54 0.46 33.57
C LEU A 519 13.31 -0.45 33.65
N ASP A 520 12.58 -0.38 34.76
CA ASP A 520 11.34 -1.13 35.00
C ASP A 520 10.12 -0.19 35.00
N SER A 521 9.38 -0.21 33.89
CA SER A 521 8.27 0.71 33.61
C SER A 521 7.23 0.09 32.71
N GLN A 522 5.94 0.25 33.04
CA GLN A 522 4.83 -0.33 32.27
C GLN A 522 4.86 0.08 30.78
N THR A 523 5.14 1.36 30.50
CA THR A 523 5.58 1.84 29.18
C THR A 523 6.86 2.67 29.30
N LEU A 524 7.74 2.56 28.31
CA LEU A 524 8.97 3.35 28.18
C LEU A 524 8.89 4.20 26.91
N GLU A 525 9.00 5.52 27.06
CA GLU A 525 9.09 6.50 25.98
C GLU A 525 10.47 7.16 26.04
N VAL A 526 11.15 7.29 24.90
CA VAL A 526 12.45 7.93 24.80
C VAL A 526 12.50 8.79 23.54
N ILE A 527 12.79 10.08 23.68
CA ILE A 527 12.78 11.02 22.56
C ILE A 527 14.06 11.88 22.58
N ALA A 528 14.80 11.88 21.48
CA ALA A 528 16.03 12.66 21.35
C ALA A 528 16.03 13.55 20.09
N GLY A 529 16.62 14.74 20.20
CA GLY A 529 16.85 15.63 19.06
C GLY A 529 17.98 15.17 18.12
N ALA A 530 18.84 14.24 18.54
CA ALA A 530 19.93 13.71 17.71
C ALA A 530 20.22 12.21 17.93
N ASN A 531 20.41 11.72 19.16
CA ASN A 531 20.77 10.30 19.38
C ASN A 531 20.14 9.70 20.65
N ILE A 532 19.78 8.42 20.56
CA ILE A 532 19.35 7.58 21.70
C ILE A 532 20.34 6.43 21.86
N ASN A 533 20.99 6.36 23.02
CA ASN A 533 22.02 5.38 23.34
C ASN A 533 21.61 4.62 24.62
N ILE A 534 21.12 3.40 24.50
CA ILE A 534 20.72 2.56 25.65
C ILE A 534 21.56 1.29 25.68
N GLY A 535 22.37 1.12 26.74
CA GLY A 535 23.21 -0.06 26.95
C GLY A 535 24.51 -0.08 26.12
N VAL A 536 25.02 1.09 25.73
CA VAL A 536 26.18 1.21 24.82
C VAL A 536 27.51 0.98 25.55
N ASN A 537 27.66 1.54 26.75
CA ASN A 537 28.83 1.37 27.61
C ASN A 537 28.61 0.31 28.71
N SER A 538 27.36 0.05 29.10
CA SER A 538 27.00 -1.03 30.05
C SER A 538 25.55 -1.47 29.86
N PRO A 539 25.25 -2.78 29.63
CA PRO A 539 23.90 -3.25 29.33
C PRO A 539 22.85 -2.84 30.36
N VAL A 540 21.66 -2.48 29.87
CA VAL A 540 20.52 -2.02 30.67
C VAL A 540 19.47 -3.12 30.76
N THR A 541 19.00 -3.46 31.95
CA THR A 541 17.86 -4.37 32.12
C THR A 541 16.57 -3.60 31.85
N ILE A 542 15.76 -4.03 30.87
CA ILE A 542 14.50 -3.37 30.54
C ILE A 542 13.34 -4.34 30.85
N THR A 543 12.43 -3.92 31.72
CA THR A 543 11.19 -4.63 32.01
C THR A 543 9.99 -3.70 31.86
N GLY A 544 8.90 -4.21 31.28
CA GLY A 544 7.74 -3.42 30.94
C GLY A 544 6.80 -4.16 30.00
N SER A 545 5.79 -3.47 29.49
CA SER A 545 4.93 -4.00 28.42
C SER A 545 5.29 -3.44 27.05
N GLU A 546 5.67 -2.17 26.94
CA GLU A 546 5.88 -1.48 25.66
C GLU A 546 7.05 -0.49 25.72
N ALA A 547 7.78 -0.31 24.62
CA ALA A 547 8.87 0.66 24.51
C ALA A 547 8.88 1.38 23.15
N SER A 548 9.05 2.70 23.17
CA SER A 548 9.10 3.57 21.99
C SER A 548 10.32 4.50 22.06
N LEU A 549 11.23 4.38 21.10
CA LEU A 549 12.42 5.23 20.94
C LEU A 549 12.27 6.03 19.64
N LEU A 550 12.23 7.36 19.73
CA LEU A 550 11.91 8.27 18.62
C LEU A 550 12.97 9.38 18.46
N ILE A 551 13.43 9.60 17.23
CA ILE A 551 14.12 10.83 16.81
C ILE A 551 13.20 11.58 15.84
N PRO A 552 12.51 12.65 16.28
CA PRO A 552 11.58 13.41 15.46
C PRO A 552 12.28 14.61 14.81
N ASN A 553 12.49 14.54 13.51
CA ASN A 553 13.13 15.56 12.69
C ASN A 553 12.28 15.97 11.46
N SER A 554 10.99 15.62 11.45
CA SER A 554 10.09 15.85 10.34
C SER A 554 9.62 17.31 10.22
N GLY A 555 9.00 17.64 9.08
CA GLY A 555 8.37 18.96 8.87
C GLY A 555 9.36 20.13 8.71
N GLY A 556 10.57 19.87 8.20
CA GLY A 556 11.64 20.87 8.09
C GLY A 556 12.63 20.88 9.27
N GLY A 557 12.69 19.82 10.08
CA GLY A 557 13.73 19.62 11.08
C GLY A 557 15.14 19.54 10.47
N ASN A 558 16.16 19.81 11.28
CA ASN A 558 17.56 19.83 10.83
C ASN A 558 18.53 19.31 11.90
N ILE A 559 19.02 18.09 11.71
CA ILE A 559 20.11 17.47 12.46
C ILE A 559 21.39 17.64 11.64
N SER A 560 22.36 18.40 12.14
CA SER A 560 23.59 18.71 11.40
C SER A 560 24.61 17.56 11.33
N GLY A 561 24.44 16.54 12.18
CA GLY A 561 25.28 15.34 12.23
C GLY A 561 24.50 14.06 11.90
N ASN A 562 24.80 12.98 12.62
CA ASN A 562 24.07 11.72 12.51
C ASN A 562 22.79 11.72 13.37
N ALA A 563 21.83 10.88 12.99
CA ALA A 563 20.72 10.47 13.83
C ALA A 563 20.88 8.97 14.17
N THR A 564 21.02 8.63 15.46
CA THR A 564 21.36 7.25 15.87
C THR A 564 20.44 6.74 16.97
N ILE A 565 19.86 5.55 16.81
CA ILE A 565 19.18 4.80 17.88
C ILE A 565 19.96 3.50 18.11
N THR A 566 20.53 3.31 19.30
CA THR A 566 21.17 2.06 19.72
C THR A 566 20.47 1.51 20.96
N LEU A 567 19.98 0.27 20.87
CA LEU A 567 19.29 -0.43 21.94
C LEU A 567 19.94 -1.80 22.21
N ASN A 568 20.67 -1.88 23.33
CA ASN A 568 21.45 -3.04 23.77
C ASN A 568 20.99 -3.52 25.17
N PRO A 569 19.80 -4.13 25.31
CA PRO A 569 19.30 -4.64 26.58
C PRO A 569 20.16 -5.79 27.15
N ALA A 570 20.13 -5.93 28.48
CA ALA A 570 20.82 -6.99 29.21
C ALA A 570 20.14 -8.36 29.00
N GLY A 571 20.54 -9.08 27.95
CA GLY A 571 20.01 -10.40 27.61
C GLY A 571 18.74 -10.30 26.77
N ASN A 572 17.66 -10.95 27.21
CA ASN A 572 16.41 -11.07 26.46
C ASN A 572 15.52 -9.84 26.67
N LEU A 573 14.92 -9.33 25.60
CA LEU A 573 13.92 -8.28 25.65
C LEU A 573 12.52 -8.87 25.51
N THR A 574 11.60 -8.51 26.40
CA THR A 574 10.21 -9.00 26.40
C THR A 574 9.24 -7.84 26.62
N LEU A 575 8.46 -7.51 25.59
CA LEU A 575 7.56 -6.34 25.55
C LEU A 575 6.19 -6.77 25.01
N ASN A 576 5.40 -7.43 25.86
CA ASN A 576 4.17 -8.13 25.47
C ASN A 576 2.89 -7.26 25.44
N GLY A 577 3.00 -5.95 25.68
CA GLY A 577 1.95 -5.01 25.28
C GLY A 577 1.93 -4.92 23.76
N ALA A 578 0.75 -4.73 23.14
CA ALA A 578 0.59 -4.92 21.71
C ALA A 578 0.87 -3.69 20.82
N ASN A 579 1.47 -2.62 21.37
CA ASN A 579 2.34 -1.72 20.61
C ASN A 579 3.82 -2.20 20.62
N GLY A 580 4.18 -3.06 21.56
CA GLY A 580 5.45 -3.80 21.63
C GLY A 580 6.70 -2.93 21.64
N LEU A 581 7.54 -3.05 20.61
CA LEU A 581 8.76 -2.28 20.43
C LEU A 581 8.67 -1.40 19.18
N SER A 582 8.87 -0.09 19.34
CA SER A 582 9.02 0.86 18.24
C SER A 582 10.37 1.58 18.32
N LEU A 583 11.15 1.52 17.25
CA LEU A 583 12.39 2.27 17.03
C LEU A 583 12.21 3.09 15.75
N THR A 584 12.17 4.42 15.85
CA THR A 584 11.84 5.28 14.70
C THR A 584 12.74 6.50 14.60
N ILE A 585 13.33 6.69 13.41
CA ILE A 585 13.92 7.97 13.00
C ILE A 585 12.96 8.57 11.97
N ASP A 586 12.29 9.66 12.34
CA ASP A 586 11.34 10.35 11.47
C ASP A 586 11.94 11.63 10.89
N ASN A 587 12.44 11.53 9.67
CA ASN A 587 13.02 12.62 8.89
C ASN A 587 12.09 13.10 7.76
N SER A 588 10.79 12.76 7.84
CA SER A 588 9.85 12.98 6.73
C SER A 588 9.38 14.43 6.55
N GLY A 589 8.72 14.75 5.44
CA GLY A 589 8.11 16.07 5.26
C GLY A 589 9.14 17.22 5.18
N GLY A 590 10.26 17.00 4.49
CA GLY A 590 11.35 17.97 4.35
C GLY A 590 12.36 18.01 5.49
N GLY A 591 12.41 16.99 6.36
CA GLY A 591 13.46 16.85 7.38
C GLY A 591 14.86 16.67 6.78
N SER A 592 15.90 17.12 7.49
CA SER A 592 17.31 17.07 7.06
C SER A 592 18.21 16.45 8.12
N ILE A 593 18.93 15.39 7.77
CA ILE A 593 20.04 14.79 8.53
C ILE A 593 21.32 14.97 7.70
N GLY A 594 22.30 15.71 8.21
CA GLY A 594 23.54 16.04 7.51
C GLY A 594 24.52 14.88 7.36
N GLY A 595 24.48 13.91 8.29
CA GLY A 595 25.27 12.69 8.27
C GLY A 595 24.46 11.46 7.87
N SER A 596 24.58 10.39 8.67
CA SER A 596 23.85 9.13 8.48
C SER A 596 22.66 8.99 9.43
N ALA A 597 21.68 8.15 9.06
CA ALA A 597 20.64 7.67 9.97
C ALA A 597 20.89 6.20 10.30
N GLN A 598 20.90 5.81 11.58
CA GLN A 598 21.19 4.43 11.97
C GLN A 598 20.29 3.95 13.11
N ILE A 599 19.73 2.74 12.97
CA ILE A 599 19.04 2.03 14.05
C ILE A 599 19.74 0.68 14.28
N SER A 600 20.23 0.44 15.49
CA SER A 600 20.88 -0.81 15.92
C SER A 600 20.19 -1.40 17.14
N LEU A 601 19.69 -2.64 17.01
CA LEU A 601 19.01 -3.39 18.04
C LEU A 601 19.79 -4.68 18.28
N ASN A 602 20.39 -4.83 19.46
CA ASN A 602 21.23 -5.99 19.81
C ASN A 602 20.71 -6.65 21.09
N THR A 603 20.13 -7.85 21.00
CA THR A 603 19.55 -8.57 22.14
C THR A 603 19.74 -10.08 21.99
N ALA A 604 19.58 -10.85 23.06
CA ALA A 604 19.61 -12.30 23.01
C ALA A 604 18.34 -12.81 22.30
N ASP A 605 17.23 -13.03 23.02
CA ASP A 605 15.91 -13.21 22.38
C ASP A 605 15.10 -11.90 22.40
N LEU A 606 14.28 -11.67 21.37
CA LEU A 606 13.24 -10.63 21.36
C LEU A 606 11.86 -11.27 21.31
N THR A 607 11.04 -11.04 22.34
CA THR A 607 9.60 -11.32 22.29
C THR A 607 8.82 -10.01 22.42
N ALA A 608 7.89 -9.71 21.51
CA ALA A 608 7.08 -8.49 21.62
C ALA A 608 5.67 -8.63 21.06
N GLY A 609 4.77 -7.73 21.48
CA GLY A 609 3.41 -7.66 20.98
C GLY A 609 3.35 -7.31 19.49
N SER A 610 4.07 -6.26 19.09
CA SER A 610 4.37 -5.87 17.71
C SER A 610 5.80 -5.35 17.60
N LEU A 611 6.32 -5.22 16.38
CA LEU A 611 7.63 -4.62 16.12
C LEU A 611 7.56 -3.57 15.00
N ASN A 612 8.14 -2.40 15.25
CA ASN A 612 8.38 -1.37 14.26
C ASN A 612 9.84 -0.88 14.36
N VAL A 613 10.63 -1.02 13.30
CA VAL A 613 12.02 -0.56 13.23
C VAL A 613 12.22 0.18 11.91
N PHE A 614 12.07 1.50 11.93
CA PHE A 614 11.81 2.26 10.71
C PHE A 614 12.60 3.58 10.63
N ILE A 615 13.34 3.76 9.52
CA ILE A 615 13.87 5.07 9.11
C ILE A 615 12.91 5.67 8.07
N ASN A 616 12.10 6.62 8.51
CA ASN A 616 11.13 7.34 7.70
C ASN A 616 11.77 8.59 7.10
N ASN A 617 12.18 8.52 5.84
CA ASN A 617 12.78 9.65 5.10
C ASN A 617 11.88 10.10 3.94
N ARG A 618 10.56 9.96 4.12
CA ARG A 618 9.54 10.23 3.10
C ARG A 618 9.33 11.72 2.83
N ASP A 619 8.58 12.03 1.78
CA ASP A 619 7.96 13.34 1.60
C ASP A 619 8.97 14.51 1.62
N GLY A 620 10.06 14.37 0.85
CA GLY A 620 11.13 15.35 0.74
C GLY A 620 12.21 15.29 1.83
N GLY A 621 12.20 14.26 2.70
CA GLY A 621 13.26 14.03 3.69
C GLY A 621 14.65 13.81 3.05
N SER A 622 15.71 14.32 3.67
CA SER A 622 17.09 14.24 3.18
C SER A 622 18.04 13.67 4.22
N ILE A 623 18.80 12.64 3.86
CA ILE A 623 19.92 12.06 4.63
C ILE A 623 21.20 12.21 3.79
N GLY A 624 22.21 12.92 4.32
CA GLY A 624 23.42 13.31 3.60
C GLY A 624 24.36 12.17 3.24
N SER A 625 24.28 11.04 3.95
CA SER A 625 25.08 9.83 3.74
C SER A 625 24.15 8.60 3.58
N PHE A 626 24.36 7.55 4.38
CA PHE A 626 23.61 6.30 4.33
C PHE A 626 22.50 6.19 5.40
N ALA A 627 21.62 5.20 5.23
CA ALA A 627 20.60 4.85 6.21
C ALA A 627 20.57 3.34 6.52
N ASP A 628 20.94 2.95 7.74
CA ASP A 628 21.06 1.53 8.15
C ASP A 628 20.02 1.15 9.22
N VAL A 629 19.39 -0.02 9.05
CA VAL A 629 18.63 -0.71 10.08
C VAL A 629 19.27 -2.09 10.32
N VAL A 630 19.76 -2.31 11.55
CA VAL A 630 20.40 -3.58 11.95
C VAL A 630 19.67 -4.16 13.16
N CYS A 631 18.94 -5.25 12.94
CA CYS A 631 18.32 -6.07 13.98
C CYS A 631 19.16 -7.33 14.19
N ASN A 632 19.92 -7.36 15.28
CA ASN A 632 20.84 -8.43 15.64
C ASN A 632 20.32 -9.19 16.87
N ILE A 633 19.53 -10.24 16.62
CA ILE A 633 18.95 -11.11 17.63
C ILE A 633 19.82 -12.37 17.69
N LEU A 634 20.47 -12.64 18.83
CA LEU A 634 21.36 -13.82 18.96
C LEU A 634 20.58 -15.14 19.15
N GLY A 635 19.31 -15.01 19.54
CA GLY A 635 18.30 -16.03 19.76
C GLY A 635 17.13 -15.86 18.78
N ASN A 636 15.90 -16.00 19.26
CA ASN A 636 14.69 -15.96 18.44
C ASN A 636 14.03 -14.57 18.43
N LEU A 637 13.44 -14.23 17.27
CA LEU A 637 12.56 -13.09 17.08
C LEU A 637 11.11 -13.57 17.06
N THR A 638 10.35 -13.28 18.12
CA THR A 638 8.97 -13.76 18.32
C THR A 638 8.02 -12.58 18.50
N ILE A 639 7.22 -12.29 17.47
CA ILE A 639 6.27 -11.17 17.47
C ILE A 639 4.84 -11.71 17.40
N THR A 640 3.92 -11.23 18.25
CA THR A 640 2.54 -11.80 18.29
C THR A 640 1.58 -11.17 17.27
N GLY A 641 1.81 -9.91 16.90
CA GLY A 641 1.12 -9.18 15.83
C GLY A 641 2.07 -8.91 14.67
N ASP A 642 1.98 -7.73 14.06
CA ASP A 642 2.78 -7.35 12.89
C ASP A 642 4.24 -6.98 13.26
N ALA A 643 5.16 -7.24 12.33
CA ALA A 643 6.57 -6.88 12.40
C ALA A 643 6.97 -6.09 11.14
N THR A 644 7.31 -4.81 11.32
CA THR A 644 7.66 -3.86 10.24
C THR A 644 9.11 -3.39 10.42
N ILE A 645 9.98 -3.67 9.44
CA ILE A 645 11.42 -3.37 9.51
C ILE A 645 11.86 -2.76 8.18
N GLY A 646 12.38 -1.53 8.14
CA GLY A 646 12.82 -0.96 6.87
C GLY A 646 13.24 0.50 6.80
N THR A 647 13.48 0.96 5.57
CA THR A 647 13.82 2.35 5.22
C THR A 647 12.95 2.85 4.06
N SER A 648 12.58 4.13 4.06
CA SER A 648 11.70 4.66 3.00
C SER A 648 11.97 6.12 2.64
N ASN A 649 12.35 6.35 1.39
CA ASN A 649 12.49 7.66 0.73
C ASN A 649 11.23 8.02 -0.09
N ARG A 650 10.12 7.34 0.19
CA ARG A 650 8.91 7.39 -0.64
C ARG A 650 8.21 8.76 -0.61
N ASN A 651 7.64 9.17 -1.74
CA ASN A 651 6.70 10.29 -1.80
C ASN A 651 5.27 9.78 -1.58
N ASP A 652 4.57 10.32 -0.58
CA ASP A 652 3.13 10.10 -0.37
C ASP A 652 2.31 11.40 -0.55
N GLY A 653 2.96 12.57 -0.69
CA GLY A 653 2.36 13.81 -1.18
C GLY A 653 3.28 15.03 -1.37
N LEU A 654 4.45 15.12 -0.74
CA LEU A 654 5.26 16.35 -0.69
C LEU A 654 6.60 16.31 -1.46
N GLY A 655 7.02 15.16 -1.95
CA GLY A 655 8.28 14.98 -2.69
C GLY A 655 8.94 13.64 -2.43
N GLY A 656 9.81 13.20 -3.33
CA GLY A 656 10.70 12.07 -3.04
C GLY A 656 11.74 12.46 -2.01
N GLY A 657 12.02 11.57 -1.05
CA GLY A 657 13.15 11.70 -0.14
C GLY A 657 14.47 11.29 -0.80
N THR A 658 15.59 11.65 -0.19
CA THR A 658 16.94 11.40 -0.73
C THR A 658 17.87 10.83 0.33
N MET A 659 18.62 9.78 -0.02
CA MET A 659 19.79 9.30 0.75
C MET A 659 21.04 9.44 -0.13
N GLY A 660 22.09 10.04 0.41
CA GLY A 660 23.32 10.36 -0.32
C GLY A 660 24.13 9.16 -0.80
N THR A 661 24.08 8.03 -0.09
CA THR A 661 24.74 6.78 -0.47
C THR A 661 23.82 5.57 -0.31
N ASP A 662 24.09 4.67 0.63
CA ASP A 662 23.45 3.37 0.74
C ASP A 662 22.18 3.41 1.60
N SER A 663 21.29 2.44 1.39
CA SER A 663 20.28 2.10 2.38
C SER A 663 20.26 0.60 2.63
N THR A 664 20.52 0.21 3.87
CA THR A 664 20.67 -1.20 4.26
C THR A 664 19.70 -1.58 5.37
N VAL A 665 19.14 -2.78 5.27
CA VAL A 665 18.25 -3.37 6.27
C VAL A 665 18.69 -4.81 6.47
N THR A 666 19.28 -5.11 7.63
CA THR A 666 19.77 -6.44 7.98
C THR A 666 19.04 -6.95 9.21
N VAL A 667 18.42 -8.12 9.08
CA VAL A 667 17.78 -8.86 10.17
C VAL A 667 18.50 -10.19 10.36
N GLN A 668 19.03 -10.40 11.56
CA GLN A 668 19.71 -11.60 12.01
C GLN A 668 18.94 -12.18 13.20
N ALA A 669 18.60 -13.46 13.14
CA ALA A 669 18.00 -14.23 14.23
C ALA A 669 18.37 -15.71 14.07
N ASN A 670 18.20 -16.54 15.10
CA ASN A 670 18.17 -17.99 14.90
C ASN A 670 16.88 -18.38 14.17
N SER A 671 15.73 -17.89 14.60
CA SER A 671 14.44 -18.07 13.90
C SER A 671 13.54 -16.85 14.09
N ILE A 672 12.64 -16.64 13.13
CA ILE A 672 11.69 -15.52 13.09
C ILE A 672 10.27 -16.10 13.06
N SER A 673 9.44 -15.74 14.03
CA SER A 673 8.04 -16.12 14.11
C SER A 673 7.19 -14.88 14.36
N VAL A 674 6.32 -14.54 13.40
CA VAL A 674 5.46 -13.35 13.45
C VAL A 674 4.00 -13.79 13.34
N GLY A 675 3.15 -13.45 14.32
CA GLY A 675 1.73 -13.82 14.28
C GLY A 675 0.89 -13.03 13.28
N GLY A 676 1.33 -11.81 12.95
CA GLY A 676 0.76 -10.96 11.89
C GLY A 676 1.61 -10.93 10.62
N LEU A 677 1.59 -9.79 9.93
CA LEU A 677 2.39 -9.51 8.74
C LEU A 677 3.87 -9.32 9.11
N LEU A 678 4.76 -10.07 8.46
CA LEU A 678 6.19 -9.76 8.42
C LEU A 678 6.46 -8.88 7.19
N SER A 679 6.81 -7.61 7.41
CA SER A 679 7.16 -6.65 6.36
C SER A 679 8.60 -6.17 6.51
N GLY A 680 9.43 -6.50 5.52
CA GLY A 680 10.79 -6.00 5.35
C GLY A 680 10.88 -5.13 4.10
N PHE A 681 11.44 -3.92 4.16
CA PHE A 681 11.54 -3.08 2.95
C PHE A 681 12.71 -2.08 2.89
N VAL A 682 13.19 -1.83 1.67
CA VAL A 682 13.98 -0.66 1.27
C VAL A 682 13.28 0.01 0.09
N SER A 683 12.80 1.25 0.27
CA SER A 683 11.87 1.89 -0.68
C SER A 683 12.36 3.26 -1.17
N ALA A 684 12.85 3.31 -2.41
CA ALA A 684 13.08 4.53 -3.19
C ALA A 684 11.85 4.96 -4.02
N ASN A 685 10.69 4.33 -3.83
CA ASN A 685 9.45 4.56 -4.59
C ASN A 685 9.06 6.04 -4.81
N ALA A 686 8.38 6.32 -5.92
CA ALA A 686 7.69 7.57 -6.20
C ALA A 686 8.60 8.82 -6.19
N GLY A 687 9.77 8.73 -6.83
CA GLY A 687 10.71 9.86 -6.94
C GLY A 687 11.69 9.95 -5.78
N GLY A 688 11.62 9.02 -4.81
CA GLY A 688 12.68 8.82 -3.84
C GLY A 688 13.99 8.40 -4.51
N SER A 689 15.12 8.69 -3.86
CA SER A 689 16.43 8.31 -4.37
C SER A 689 17.34 7.72 -3.30
N ILE A 690 18.04 6.64 -3.65
CA ILE A 690 19.15 6.06 -2.90
C ILE A 690 20.39 6.23 -3.78
N GLY A 691 21.41 6.94 -3.29
CA GLY A 691 22.58 7.34 -4.09
C GLY A 691 23.49 6.20 -4.55
N ASN A 692 23.48 5.06 -3.84
CA ASN A 692 24.27 3.87 -4.16
C ASN A 692 23.41 2.59 -4.03
N VAL A 693 23.66 1.69 -3.08
CA VAL A 693 23.02 0.37 -2.98
C VAL A 693 21.75 0.42 -2.13
N GLY A 694 20.70 -0.29 -2.58
CA GLY A 694 19.54 -0.64 -1.75
C GLY A 694 19.59 -2.13 -1.37
N LEU A 695 19.78 -2.46 -0.08
CA LEU A 695 19.97 -3.83 0.41
C LEU A 695 18.94 -4.19 1.49
N LEU A 696 18.16 -5.25 1.26
CA LEU A 696 17.31 -5.91 2.26
C LEU A 696 17.79 -7.35 2.47
N GLN A 697 18.14 -7.71 3.72
CA GLN A 697 18.71 -9.01 4.05
C GLN A 697 18.11 -9.63 5.32
N PHE A 698 17.64 -10.87 5.19
CA PHE A 698 17.17 -11.71 6.30
C PHE A 698 18.06 -12.95 6.42
N ASN A 699 18.79 -13.07 7.54
CA ASN A 699 19.76 -14.13 7.80
C ASN A 699 19.35 -14.96 9.02
N THR A 700 18.75 -16.11 8.78
CA THR A 700 18.32 -17.07 9.83
C THR A 700 19.00 -18.43 9.69
N THR A 701 19.17 -19.12 10.83
CA THR A 701 19.79 -20.46 10.91
C THR A 701 18.75 -21.59 11.02
N GLY A 702 17.59 -21.27 11.61
CA GLY A 702 16.33 -22.00 11.56
C GLY A 702 15.31 -21.24 10.71
N ASP A 703 14.04 -21.26 11.13
CA ASP A 703 12.91 -20.94 10.24
C ASP A 703 12.49 -19.47 10.23
N ILE A 704 11.80 -19.08 9.15
CA ILE A 704 11.01 -17.84 9.05
C ILE A 704 9.54 -18.22 8.87
N HIS A 705 8.65 -17.71 9.74
CA HIS A 705 7.22 -17.95 9.71
C HIS A 705 6.40 -16.67 9.93
N SER A 706 5.29 -16.51 9.18
CA SER A 706 4.33 -15.42 9.36
C SER A 706 2.86 -15.88 9.31
N GLY A 707 2.06 -15.45 10.30
CA GLY A 707 0.61 -15.73 10.37
C GLY A 707 -0.27 -14.80 9.53
N GLY A 708 0.25 -13.62 9.15
CA GLY A 708 -0.48 -12.59 8.38
C GLY A 708 0.04 -12.35 6.95
N GLY A 709 1.10 -13.03 6.53
CA GLY A 709 1.80 -12.80 5.26
C GLY A 709 3.28 -12.42 5.46
N THR A 710 4.10 -12.70 4.45
CA THR A 710 5.50 -12.25 4.36
C THR A 710 5.65 -11.35 3.14
N LEU A 711 6.11 -10.11 3.34
CA LEU A 711 6.27 -9.08 2.31
C LEU A 711 7.69 -8.50 2.37
N LEU A 712 8.53 -8.80 1.38
CA LEU A 712 9.95 -8.46 1.36
C LEU A 712 10.29 -7.66 0.09
N LEU A 713 10.62 -6.37 0.24
CA LEU A 713 10.61 -5.42 -0.89
C LEU A 713 11.90 -4.60 -1.01
N VAL A 714 12.51 -4.57 -2.19
CA VAL A 714 13.47 -3.53 -2.58
C VAL A 714 12.94 -2.84 -3.82
N GLN A 715 12.45 -1.60 -3.70
CA GLN A 715 11.64 -0.98 -4.74
C GLN A 715 12.09 0.44 -5.10
N SER A 716 12.10 0.75 -6.40
CA SER A 716 12.25 2.09 -6.95
C SER A 716 11.10 2.47 -7.91
N THR A 717 9.94 1.84 -7.77
CA THR A 717 8.80 2.02 -8.70
C THR A 717 8.28 3.46 -8.73
N ALA A 718 7.73 3.90 -9.86
CA ALA A 718 6.81 5.03 -9.89
C ALA A 718 5.50 4.62 -9.21
N PHE A 719 5.02 5.41 -8.24
CA PHE A 719 3.75 5.14 -7.58
C PHE A 719 2.67 6.13 -8.04
N ASN A 720 1.51 5.60 -8.42
CA ASN A 720 0.32 6.39 -8.67
C ASN A 720 -0.50 6.50 -7.38
N VAL A 721 -0.46 7.65 -6.71
CA VAL A 721 -1.30 7.93 -5.53
C VAL A 721 -2.73 8.19 -6.02
N ILE A 722 -3.45 7.13 -6.39
CA ILE A 722 -4.80 7.25 -6.97
C ILE A 722 -5.77 7.88 -5.95
N PRO A 723 -6.49 8.97 -6.29
CA PRO A 723 -6.40 9.78 -7.51
C PRO A 723 -5.39 10.94 -7.36
N GLY A 724 -4.42 11.04 -8.26
CA GLY A 724 -3.39 12.07 -8.25
C GLY A 724 -2.58 12.12 -9.56
N PRO A 725 -1.73 13.14 -9.77
CA PRO A 725 -0.81 13.18 -10.90
C PRO A 725 0.23 12.06 -10.79
N PHE A 726 0.80 11.66 -11.93
CA PHE A 726 1.90 10.69 -11.97
C PHE A 726 3.12 11.25 -11.23
N ILE A 727 3.45 10.66 -10.09
CA ILE A 727 4.67 11.01 -9.35
C ILE A 727 5.87 10.44 -10.11
N ALA A 728 7.00 11.16 -10.05
CA ALA A 728 8.25 10.74 -10.68
C ALA A 728 8.63 9.29 -10.31
N PRO A 729 9.37 8.58 -11.19
CA PRO A 729 9.94 7.28 -10.87
C PRO A 729 11.02 7.36 -9.80
N GLY A 730 11.16 6.30 -8.98
CA GLY A 730 12.21 6.18 -7.99
C GLY A 730 13.58 5.81 -8.59
N PHE A 731 14.63 5.98 -7.79
CA PHE A 731 16.02 5.79 -8.21
C PHE A 731 16.86 5.05 -7.16
N ILE A 732 17.59 4.01 -7.58
CA ILE A 732 18.69 3.39 -6.83
C ILE A 732 19.95 3.52 -7.70
N GLY A 733 21.01 4.13 -7.20
CA GLY A 733 22.19 4.51 -7.99
C GLY A 733 23.11 3.37 -8.40
N SER A 734 23.02 2.24 -7.69
CA SER A 734 23.83 1.04 -7.90
C SER A 734 22.93 -0.20 -7.81
N ASP A 735 23.40 -1.28 -7.18
CA ASP A 735 22.65 -2.54 -7.04
C ASP A 735 21.41 -2.40 -6.13
N ALA A 736 20.35 -3.15 -6.47
CA ALA A 736 19.18 -3.38 -5.65
C ALA A 736 19.11 -4.88 -5.29
N LEU A 737 19.26 -5.20 -4.00
CA LEU A 737 19.57 -6.55 -3.53
C LEU A 737 18.61 -7.00 -2.43
N LEU A 738 17.88 -8.09 -2.67
CA LEU A 738 17.09 -8.81 -1.68
C LEU A 738 17.69 -10.20 -1.46
N THR A 739 18.10 -10.52 -0.23
CA THR A 739 18.63 -11.84 0.13
C THR A 739 17.94 -12.41 1.37
N VAL A 740 17.48 -13.66 1.28
CA VAL A 740 16.89 -14.41 2.40
C VAL A 740 17.63 -15.73 2.57
N THR A 741 18.00 -16.08 3.81
CA THR A 741 18.57 -17.38 4.18
C THR A 741 17.81 -17.94 5.38
N ALA A 742 17.33 -19.18 5.29
CA ALA A 742 16.58 -19.87 6.35
C ALA A 742 16.67 -21.41 6.25
N ALA A 743 16.21 -22.09 7.29
CA ALA A 743 15.84 -23.51 7.22
C ALA A 743 14.56 -23.65 6.38
N ASP A 744 13.38 -23.41 6.95
CA ASP A 744 12.11 -23.25 6.21
C ASP A 744 11.71 -21.76 6.08
N LEU A 745 10.95 -21.43 5.03
CA LEU A 745 10.29 -20.13 4.84
C LEU A 745 8.78 -20.34 4.62
N THR A 746 7.97 -19.94 5.59
CA THR A 746 6.54 -20.26 5.62
C THR A 746 5.64 -19.05 5.87
N SER A 747 4.40 -19.12 5.38
CA SER A 747 3.34 -18.17 5.74
C SER A 747 1.95 -18.82 5.71
N ASP A 748 1.07 -18.42 6.63
CA ASP A 748 -0.33 -18.83 6.63
C ASP A 748 -1.19 -18.10 5.58
N VAL A 749 -0.66 -17.06 4.92
CA VAL A 749 -1.42 -16.25 3.94
C VAL A 749 -0.72 -16.10 2.59
N PHE A 750 0.49 -15.53 2.55
CA PHE A 750 1.23 -15.33 1.29
C PHE A 750 2.72 -15.12 1.55
N ILE A 751 3.55 -15.42 0.55
CA ILE A 751 4.94 -14.94 0.47
C ILE A 751 5.07 -14.10 -0.80
N ASP A 752 5.45 -12.84 -0.63
CA ASP A 752 5.72 -11.88 -1.70
C ASP A 752 7.13 -11.31 -1.51
N ALA A 753 8.01 -11.55 -2.48
CA ALA A 753 9.37 -11.02 -2.50
C ALA A 753 9.66 -10.35 -3.85
N GLU A 754 10.04 -9.07 -3.81
CA GLU A 754 10.20 -8.22 -4.98
C GLU A 754 11.51 -7.42 -4.94
N VAL A 755 12.20 -7.38 -6.09
CA VAL A 755 13.11 -6.28 -6.45
C VAL A 755 12.54 -5.54 -7.66
N GLY A 756 11.89 -4.39 -7.44
CA GLY A 756 10.93 -3.82 -8.38
C GLY A 756 11.19 -2.38 -8.80
N GLU A 757 11.37 -2.14 -10.10
CA GLU A 757 11.62 -0.82 -10.70
C GLU A 757 10.59 -0.44 -11.78
N ALA A 758 9.30 -0.74 -11.60
CA ALA A 758 8.25 -0.31 -12.53
C ALA A 758 8.28 1.21 -12.81
N SER A 759 8.70 1.59 -14.02
CA SER A 759 9.10 2.93 -14.48
C SER A 759 10.30 3.57 -13.75
N GLY A 760 10.80 2.92 -12.70
CA GLY A 760 11.95 3.26 -11.87
C GLY A 760 13.30 3.08 -12.57
N GLN A 761 14.36 3.39 -11.83
CA GLN A 761 15.73 3.10 -12.22
C GLN A 761 16.50 2.38 -11.11
N ILE A 762 17.28 1.37 -11.51
CA ILE A 762 18.34 0.71 -10.76
C ILE A 762 19.62 0.85 -11.59
N GLY A 763 20.64 1.54 -11.06
CA GLY A 763 21.88 1.85 -11.79
C GLY A 763 22.81 0.66 -11.98
N GLY A 764 22.73 -0.33 -11.10
CA GLY A 764 23.44 -1.60 -11.15
C GLY A 764 22.50 -2.78 -11.43
N ASN A 765 22.76 -3.89 -10.74
CA ASN A 765 22.02 -5.14 -10.85
C ASN A 765 20.75 -5.12 -9.99
N ALA A 766 19.72 -5.85 -10.41
CA ALA A 766 18.53 -6.14 -9.61
C ALA A 766 18.53 -7.63 -9.24
N ALA A 767 18.67 -7.99 -7.96
CA ALA A 767 18.87 -9.40 -7.58
C ALA A 767 18.04 -9.84 -6.36
N LEU A 768 17.15 -10.81 -6.58
CA LEU A 768 16.38 -11.52 -5.55
C LEU A 768 16.98 -12.92 -5.36
N ASN A 769 17.51 -13.18 -4.16
CA ASN A 769 18.20 -14.43 -3.81
C ASN A 769 17.56 -15.09 -2.59
N LEU A 770 16.87 -16.21 -2.79
CA LEU A 770 16.28 -17.02 -1.72
C LEU A 770 17.11 -18.30 -1.54
N ASN A 771 17.69 -18.48 -0.36
CA ASN A 771 18.54 -19.62 -0.01
C ASN A 771 17.93 -20.39 1.16
N ILE A 772 16.91 -21.20 0.84
CA ILE A 772 16.11 -21.95 1.81
C ILE A 772 16.58 -23.40 1.76
N THR A 773 16.90 -24.01 2.91
CA THR A 773 17.45 -25.38 2.92
C THR A 773 16.35 -26.45 2.95
N GLY A 774 15.19 -26.13 3.50
CA GLY A 774 13.98 -26.95 3.52
C GLY A 774 12.86 -26.38 2.63
N ALA A 775 11.67 -26.21 3.18
CA ALA A 775 10.47 -25.86 2.43
C ALA A 775 10.24 -24.34 2.30
N ILE A 776 9.79 -23.92 1.12
CA ILE A 776 9.02 -22.69 0.93
C ILE A 776 7.54 -23.09 0.90
N THR A 777 6.69 -22.53 1.77
CA THR A 777 5.27 -22.90 1.83
C THR A 777 4.35 -21.75 2.24
N ALA A 778 3.36 -21.44 1.39
CA ALA A 778 2.28 -20.50 1.68
C ALA A 778 1.04 -20.80 0.82
N PRO A 779 -0.13 -20.21 1.07
CA PRO A 779 -1.24 -20.29 0.13
C PRO A 779 -0.89 -19.70 -1.25
N ASP A 780 -0.40 -18.46 -1.30
CA ASP A 780 0.04 -17.77 -2.51
C ASP A 780 1.53 -17.43 -2.43
N ILE A 781 2.28 -17.68 -3.50
CA ILE A 781 3.72 -17.38 -3.61
C ILE A 781 3.98 -16.50 -4.84
N LEU A 782 4.63 -15.36 -4.63
CA LEU A 782 5.09 -14.44 -5.66
C LEU A 782 6.59 -14.12 -5.47
N PHE A 783 7.38 -14.39 -6.50
CA PHE A 783 8.78 -13.95 -6.59
C PHE A 783 8.97 -13.10 -7.85
N PHE A 784 9.44 -11.86 -7.67
CA PHE A 784 9.48 -10.89 -8.77
C PHE A 784 10.79 -10.10 -8.81
N VAL A 785 11.34 -9.94 -10.02
CA VAL A 785 12.38 -8.95 -10.33
C VAL A 785 11.99 -8.18 -11.59
N GLY A 786 12.07 -6.85 -11.54
CA GLY A 786 11.89 -6.01 -12.74
C GLY A 786 10.73 -5.00 -12.65
N GLY A 787 10.30 -4.53 -13.82
CA GLY A 787 9.41 -3.38 -13.94
C GLY A 787 8.76 -3.22 -15.31
N GLN A 788 7.61 -2.56 -15.31
CA GLN A 788 6.99 -2.04 -16.53
C GLN A 788 7.63 -0.70 -16.88
N ALA A 789 8.26 -0.57 -18.04
CA ALA A 789 8.95 0.65 -18.51
C ALA A 789 10.14 1.13 -17.62
N GLY A 790 10.71 0.26 -16.78
CA GLY A 790 11.85 0.58 -15.89
C GLY A 790 13.23 0.49 -16.56
N GLN A 791 14.29 0.79 -15.79
CA GLN A 791 15.69 0.60 -16.22
C GLN A 791 16.52 -0.14 -15.17
N ILE A 792 17.21 -1.19 -15.61
CA ILE A 792 18.25 -1.91 -14.85
C ILE A 792 19.58 -1.76 -15.62
N GLY A 793 20.59 -1.18 -14.96
CA GLY A 793 21.90 -0.91 -15.55
C GLY A 793 22.84 -2.12 -15.63
N GLY A 794 22.58 -3.16 -14.86
CA GLY A 794 23.29 -4.43 -14.84
C GLY A 794 22.41 -5.63 -15.20
N ASP A 795 22.64 -6.76 -14.55
CA ASP A 795 21.84 -7.99 -14.68
C ASP A 795 20.55 -7.92 -13.82
N ALA A 796 19.47 -8.52 -14.30
CA ALA A 796 18.25 -8.81 -13.54
C ALA A 796 18.22 -10.31 -13.19
N THR A 797 18.30 -10.66 -11.91
CA THR A 797 18.45 -12.04 -11.45
C THR A 797 17.42 -12.42 -10.39
N LEU A 798 16.60 -13.43 -10.69
CA LEU A 798 15.78 -14.15 -9.72
C LEU A 798 16.46 -15.51 -9.47
N ALA A 799 16.85 -15.78 -8.23
CA ALA A 799 17.48 -17.04 -7.82
C ALA A 799 16.76 -17.62 -6.58
N VAL A 800 16.22 -18.83 -6.71
CA VAL A 800 15.51 -19.54 -5.64
C VAL A 800 16.11 -20.93 -5.46
N ASN A 801 16.75 -21.17 -4.33
CA ASN A 801 17.22 -22.49 -3.88
C ASN A 801 16.28 -23.00 -2.76
N ALA A 802 15.76 -24.22 -2.90
CA ALA A 802 14.87 -24.84 -1.92
C ALA A 802 15.03 -26.37 -1.80
N GLY A 803 14.67 -26.90 -0.64
CA GLY A 803 14.30 -28.31 -0.47
C GLY A 803 13.00 -28.65 -1.19
N SER A 804 11.95 -27.84 -1.03
CA SER A 804 10.68 -27.96 -1.77
C SER A 804 9.93 -26.64 -1.84
N ILE A 805 9.04 -26.48 -2.82
CA ILE A 805 8.09 -25.36 -2.92
C ILE A 805 6.66 -25.92 -2.93
N SER A 806 5.79 -25.38 -2.07
CA SER A 806 4.40 -25.80 -1.95
C SER A 806 3.45 -24.60 -1.82
N ALA A 807 2.67 -24.33 -2.87
CA ALA A 807 1.60 -23.32 -2.85
C ALA A 807 0.21 -23.97 -2.75
N ALA A 808 -0.72 -23.38 -2.00
CA ALA A 808 -2.11 -23.86 -1.95
C ALA A 808 -3.00 -23.30 -3.06
N ASN A 809 -2.59 -22.18 -3.68
CA ASN A 809 -3.31 -21.43 -4.73
C ASN A 809 -2.44 -21.27 -5.99
N THR A 810 -1.36 -20.49 -5.91
CA THR A 810 -0.47 -20.19 -7.07
C THR A 810 0.99 -20.08 -6.65
N ASP A 811 1.88 -20.65 -7.46
CA ASP A 811 3.33 -20.40 -7.46
C ASP A 811 3.70 -19.62 -8.73
N TYR A 812 4.07 -18.34 -8.59
CA TYR A 812 4.38 -17.45 -9.71
C TYR A 812 5.75 -16.79 -9.53
N SER A 813 6.66 -17.11 -10.44
CA SER A 813 8.04 -16.61 -10.45
C SER A 813 8.32 -15.87 -11.75
N LEU A 814 8.64 -14.58 -11.65
CA LEU A 814 8.61 -13.62 -12.75
C LEU A 814 9.88 -12.77 -12.84
N ILE A 815 10.41 -12.62 -14.06
CA ILE A 815 11.21 -11.45 -14.44
C ILE A 815 10.41 -10.60 -15.44
N GLY A 816 10.21 -9.32 -15.14
CA GLY A 816 9.39 -8.40 -15.94
C GLY A 816 10.20 -7.24 -16.53
N ASN A 817 10.20 -7.13 -17.86
CA ASN A 817 10.85 -6.05 -18.60
C ASN A 817 9.98 -5.63 -19.80
N ALA A 818 8.73 -5.29 -19.55
CA ALA A 818 7.74 -5.01 -20.60
C ALA A 818 7.42 -3.51 -20.72
N ASN A 819 6.70 -3.14 -21.79
CA ASN A 819 6.25 -1.77 -22.08
C ASN A 819 7.39 -0.73 -22.20
N GLY A 820 8.52 -1.10 -22.80
CA GLY A 820 9.67 -0.20 -22.98
C GLY A 820 10.74 -0.28 -21.91
N GLY A 821 10.69 -1.28 -21.02
CA GLY A 821 11.74 -1.52 -20.03
C GLY A 821 13.10 -1.86 -20.66
N ASN A 822 14.19 -1.56 -19.95
CA ASN A 822 15.55 -1.84 -20.39
C ASN A 822 16.39 -2.52 -19.29
N ILE A 823 16.75 -3.78 -19.49
CA ILE A 823 17.80 -4.49 -18.75
C ILE A 823 19.07 -4.44 -19.61
N THR A 824 20.12 -3.82 -19.12
CA THR A 824 21.35 -3.61 -19.91
C THR A 824 22.22 -4.87 -19.95
N GLY A 825 22.18 -5.67 -18.89
CA GLY A 825 22.80 -7.00 -18.81
C GLY A 825 21.85 -8.14 -19.20
N ASN A 826 21.98 -9.27 -18.51
CA ASN A 826 21.19 -10.49 -18.68
C ASN A 826 19.92 -10.44 -17.83
N ALA A 827 18.88 -11.17 -18.26
CA ALA A 827 17.71 -11.51 -17.45
C ALA A 827 17.78 -13.01 -17.11
N SER A 828 17.92 -13.36 -15.83
CA SER A 828 18.26 -14.72 -15.39
C SER A 828 17.31 -15.22 -14.29
N LEU A 829 16.35 -16.07 -14.65
CA LEU A 829 15.45 -16.76 -13.72
C LEU A 829 15.99 -18.16 -13.43
N ASN A 830 16.35 -18.44 -12.18
CA ASN A 830 17.03 -19.66 -11.75
C ASN A 830 16.29 -20.29 -10.55
N ILE A 831 15.73 -21.48 -10.74
CA ILE A 831 14.94 -22.20 -9.75
C ILE A 831 15.60 -23.57 -9.50
N GLY A 832 16.16 -23.76 -8.32
CA GLY A 832 16.87 -24.97 -7.90
C GLY A 832 16.17 -25.64 -6.71
N VAL A 833 15.31 -26.62 -6.99
CA VAL A 833 14.50 -27.32 -5.98
C VAL A 833 14.89 -28.79 -5.92
N THR A 834 15.42 -29.25 -4.79
CA THR A 834 15.92 -30.64 -4.69
C THR A 834 14.80 -31.68 -4.63
N GLY A 835 13.65 -31.32 -4.04
CA GLY A 835 12.42 -32.11 -3.96
C GLY A 835 11.34 -31.63 -4.93
N ALA A 836 10.12 -31.44 -4.44
CA ALA A 836 8.96 -31.12 -5.26
C ALA A 836 8.66 -29.61 -5.34
N ILE A 837 8.15 -29.18 -6.51
CA ILE A 837 7.38 -27.95 -6.71
C ILE A 837 5.92 -28.37 -6.89
N THR A 838 5.02 -27.93 -6.00
CA THR A 838 3.61 -28.34 -6.00
C THR A 838 2.70 -27.13 -5.82
N ALA A 839 1.77 -26.93 -6.76
CA ALA A 839 0.70 -25.95 -6.64
C ALA A 839 -0.57 -26.40 -7.41
N PRO A 840 -1.67 -25.66 -7.33
CA PRO A 840 -2.71 -25.69 -8.35
C PRO A 840 -2.21 -25.14 -9.70
N ASP A 841 -1.64 -23.94 -9.70
CA ASP A 841 -1.09 -23.28 -10.88
C ASP A 841 0.41 -22.94 -10.63
N VAL A 842 1.30 -23.28 -11.58
CA VAL A 842 2.75 -23.07 -11.51
C VAL A 842 3.19 -22.33 -12.78
N GLU A 843 3.74 -21.12 -12.66
CA GLU A 843 4.15 -20.33 -13.82
C GLU A 843 5.53 -19.66 -13.62
N PHE A 844 6.45 -19.98 -14.53
CA PHE A 844 7.77 -19.36 -14.66
C PHE A 844 7.78 -18.47 -15.91
N PHE A 845 8.00 -17.17 -15.75
CA PHE A 845 7.82 -16.19 -16.82
C PHE A 845 8.98 -15.19 -16.90
N LEU A 846 9.44 -14.89 -18.12
CA LEU A 846 10.40 -13.84 -18.44
C LEU A 846 9.81 -12.97 -19.57
N GLY A 847 9.34 -11.79 -19.21
CA GLY A 847 8.65 -10.86 -20.12
C GLY A 847 9.58 -9.78 -20.67
N ASN A 848 9.66 -9.66 -21.99
CA ASN A 848 10.39 -8.61 -22.70
C ASN A 848 9.52 -7.89 -23.76
N GLY A 849 8.20 -7.89 -23.57
CA GLY A 849 7.26 -7.33 -24.56
C GLY A 849 7.44 -5.83 -24.75
N ALA A 850 7.91 -5.42 -25.94
CA ALA A 850 8.41 -4.07 -26.25
C ALA A 850 9.59 -3.60 -25.38
N GLY A 851 10.29 -4.50 -24.69
CA GLY A 851 11.46 -4.20 -23.86
C GLY A 851 12.79 -4.48 -24.54
N GLN A 852 13.89 -4.18 -23.84
CA GLN A 852 15.26 -4.47 -24.27
C GLN A 852 16.00 -5.24 -23.17
N ILE A 853 16.60 -6.38 -23.53
CA ILE A 853 17.58 -7.12 -22.73
C ILE A 853 18.88 -7.11 -23.53
N GLY A 854 19.93 -6.47 -23.03
CA GLY A 854 21.22 -6.35 -23.74
C GLY A 854 22.00 -7.67 -23.81
N GLY A 855 21.92 -8.48 -22.76
CA GLY A 855 22.51 -9.81 -22.63
C GLY A 855 21.54 -10.94 -22.99
N ASN A 856 21.67 -12.07 -22.30
CA ASN A 856 20.84 -13.25 -22.51
C ASN A 856 19.52 -13.15 -21.71
N ALA A 857 18.48 -13.82 -22.21
CA ALA A 857 17.27 -14.13 -21.46
C ALA A 857 17.31 -15.62 -21.10
N SER A 858 17.54 -15.95 -19.84
CA SER A 858 17.79 -17.32 -19.36
C SER A 858 16.75 -17.74 -18.32
N MET A 859 16.17 -18.92 -18.51
CA MET A 859 15.25 -19.56 -17.59
C MET A 859 15.76 -20.98 -17.30
N VAL A 860 16.23 -21.21 -16.07
CA VAL A 860 16.75 -22.51 -15.62
C VAL A 860 15.86 -23.01 -14.49
N VAL A 861 15.20 -24.15 -14.68
CA VAL A 861 14.38 -24.81 -13.66
C VAL A 861 14.85 -26.24 -13.47
N ASN A 862 15.42 -26.52 -12.30
CA ASN A 862 15.84 -27.85 -11.86
C ASN A 862 14.98 -28.27 -10.66
N ALA A 863 14.19 -29.32 -10.81
CA ALA A 863 13.25 -29.79 -9.78
C ALA A 863 13.29 -31.32 -9.65
N GLY A 864 13.14 -31.88 -8.45
CA GLY A 864 12.87 -33.31 -8.31
C GLY A 864 11.57 -33.71 -9.02
N SER A 865 10.48 -32.97 -8.77
CA SER A 865 9.21 -33.13 -9.48
C SER A 865 8.41 -31.82 -9.53
N ILE A 866 7.64 -31.59 -10.61
CA ILE A 866 6.78 -30.41 -10.76
C ILE A 866 5.32 -30.84 -10.92
N SER A 867 4.40 -30.28 -10.13
CA SER A 867 2.98 -30.63 -10.16
C SER A 867 2.06 -29.40 -10.09
N ALA A 868 1.25 -29.19 -11.13
CA ALA A 868 0.24 -28.12 -11.22
C ALA A 868 -1.17 -28.75 -11.33
N SER A 869 -1.94 -28.75 -10.24
CA SER A 869 -3.19 -29.54 -10.14
C SER A 869 -4.46 -28.93 -10.77
N THR A 870 -4.49 -27.63 -11.12
CA THR A 870 -5.64 -26.98 -11.79
C THR A 870 -5.38 -26.57 -13.23
N THR A 871 -4.17 -26.09 -13.55
CA THR A 871 -3.79 -25.76 -14.93
C THR A 871 -2.61 -26.63 -15.39
N GLY A 872 -1.40 -26.10 -15.46
CA GLY A 872 -0.21 -26.80 -15.92
C GLY A 872 1.02 -26.02 -15.51
N PRO A 873 2.22 -26.61 -15.51
CA PRO A 873 3.43 -25.84 -15.39
C PRO A 873 3.69 -25.10 -16.72
N PHE A 874 3.77 -23.77 -16.62
CA PHE A 874 4.09 -22.87 -17.73
C PHE A 874 5.55 -22.39 -17.61
N PHE A 875 6.28 -22.43 -18.72
CA PHE A 875 7.67 -21.98 -18.82
C PHE A 875 7.81 -21.08 -20.05
N GLN A 876 7.93 -19.77 -19.86
CA GLN A 876 7.74 -18.80 -20.95
C GLN A 876 8.78 -17.68 -20.99
N ILE A 877 9.43 -17.52 -22.15
CA ILE A 877 10.13 -16.28 -22.52
C ILE A 877 9.27 -15.56 -23.57
N VAL A 878 8.82 -14.35 -23.28
CA VAL A 878 7.79 -13.63 -24.06
C VAL A 878 8.33 -12.28 -24.54
N ASN A 879 8.73 -12.21 -25.80
CA ASN A 879 9.45 -11.10 -26.45
C ASN A 879 8.68 -10.47 -27.66
N PRO A 880 7.37 -10.16 -27.57
CA PRO A 880 6.61 -9.54 -28.66
C PRO A 880 6.81 -8.02 -28.78
N ASN A 881 6.05 -7.37 -29.67
CA ASN A 881 5.89 -5.92 -29.75
C ASN A 881 7.18 -5.14 -30.04
N SER A 882 8.03 -5.63 -30.94
CA SER A 882 9.40 -5.13 -31.18
C SER A 882 10.37 -5.29 -30.00
N GLY A 883 10.11 -6.20 -29.05
CA GLY A 883 11.04 -6.52 -27.97
C GLY A 883 12.39 -7.04 -28.50
N SER A 884 13.49 -6.77 -27.80
CA SER A 884 14.84 -7.15 -28.25
C SER A 884 15.64 -7.88 -27.18
N ILE A 885 16.26 -9.00 -27.54
CA ILE A 885 17.22 -9.77 -26.73
C ILE A 885 18.56 -9.80 -27.50
N GLY A 886 19.59 -9.17 -26.93
CA GLY A 886 20.92 -9.03 -27.54
C GLY A 886 21.81 -10.29 -27.46
N GLY A 887 21.50 -11.20 -26.55
CA GLY A 887 22.12 -12.52 -26.42
C GLY A 887 21.26 -13.65 -26.99
N SER A 888 21.29 -14.80 -26.31
CA SER A 888 20.36 -15.92 -26.57
C SER A 888 19.13 -15.85 -25.66
N ALA A 889 18.04 -16.46 -26.11
CA ALA A 889 16.91 -16.85 -25.26
C ALA A 889 16.97 -18.35 -24.98
N THR A 890 17.04 -18.76 -23.72
CA THR A 890 17.21 -20.18 -23.33
C THR A 890 16.23 -20.58 -22.23
N ILE A 891 15.52 -21.68 -22.43
CA ILE A 891 14.72 -22.36 -21.40
C ILE A 891 15.30 -23.75 -21.16
N ASP A 892 15.91 -23.96 -20.00
CA ASP A 892 16.48 -25.22 -19.53
C ASP A 892 15.64 -25.79 -18.39
N VAL A 893 14.79 -26.77 -18.67
CA VAL A 893 14.01 -27.50 -17.66
C VAL A 893 14.60 -28.89 -17.43
N THR A 894 14.84 -29.25 -16.17
CA THR A 894 15.31 -30.57 -15.75
C THR A 894 14.45 -31.10 -14.60
N ALA A 895 13.80 -32.25 -14.80
CA ALA A 895 12.99 -32.88 -13.75
C ALA A 895 12.96 -34.42 -13.82
N ALA A 896 12.63 -35.09 -12.71
CA ALA A 896 12.31 -36.52 -12.72
C ALA A 896 10.84 -36.79 -13.09
N SER A 897 9.91 -35.93 -12.68
CA SER A 897 8.52 -35.99 -13.13
C SER A 897 7.88 -34.62 -13.27
N VAL A 898 6.88 -34.54 -14.15
CA VAL A 898 6.09 -33.33 -14.41
C VAL A 898 4.62 -33.72 -14.54
N SER A 899 3.69 -33.03 -13.88
CA SER A 899 2.27 -33.37 -13.95
C SER A 899 1.34 -32.17 -13.90
N GLY A 900 0.21 -32.27 -14.61
CA GLY A 900 -0.85 -31.28 -14.58
C GLY A 900 -1.93 -31.52 -15.62
N ASN A 901 -2.87 -30.59 -15.74
CA ASN A 901 -3.89 -30.64 -16.79
C ASN A 901 -3.32 -30.23 -18.18
N GLN A 902 -2.32 -29.35 -18.23
CA GLN A 902 -1.57 -28.96 -19.43
C GLN A 902 -0.05 -28.92 -19.17
N LEU A 903 0.76 -28.76 -20.22
CA LEU A 903 2.18 -28.38 -20.15
C LEU A 903 2.48 -27.41 -21.29
N PHE A 904 3.16 -26.30 -21.00
CA PHE A 904 3.46 -25.28 -22.00
C PHE A 904 4.87 -24.71 -21.82
N VAL A 905 5.72 -24.91 -22.83
CA VAL A 905 7.12 -24.46 -22.85
C VAL A 905 7.35 -23.65 -24.11
N ALA A 906 7.62 -22.34 -23.99
CA ALA A 906 7.57 -21.45 -25.15
C ALA A 906 8.58 -20.29 -25.13
N ILE A 907 9.21 -20.05 -26.28
CA ILE A 907 9.90 -18.80 -26.61
C ILE A 907 9.05 -18.07 -27.68
N LEU A 908 8.52 -16.90 -27.33
CA LEU A 908 7.51 -16.19 -28.11
C LEU A 908 7.98 -14.78 -28.50
N ASN A 909 8.70 -14.66 -29.62
CA ASN A 909 9.00 -13.36 -30.24
C ASN A 909 7.80 -12.75 -30.97
N SER A 910 6.79 -13.56 -31.30
CA SER A 910 5.60 -13.11 -32.02
C SER A 910 4.33 -13.54 -31.30
N VAL A 911 3.33 -12.66 -31.33
CA VAL A 911 1.97 -12.90 -30.87
C VAL A 911 1.02 -12.60 -32.02
N ASN A 912 0.05 -13.48 -32.23
CA ASN A 912 -0.71 -13.55 -33.49
C ASN A 912 -1.83 -12.49 -33.61
N ASP A 913 -1.57 -11.26 -33.15
CA ASP A 913 -2.50 -10.11 -33.17
C ASP A 913 -2.16 -9.05 -34.24
N GLY A 914 -1.01 -9.18 -34.91
CA GLY A 914 -0.54 -8.26 -35.95
C GLY A 914 0.46 -7.20 -35.46
N THR A 915 0.91 -7.28 -34.20
CA THR A 915 2.05 -6.50 -33.70
C THR A 915 3.38 -6.92 -34.34
N PRO A 916 4.44 -6.09 -34.27
CA PRO A 916 5.75 -6.47 -34.80
C PRO A 916 6.42 -7.57 -33.96
N ASN A 917 7.01 -8.56 -34.63
CA ASN A 917 7.88 -9.55 -33.98
C ASN A 917 9.03 -8.85 -33.23
N GLY A 918 9.40 -9.38 -32.08
CA GLY A 918 10.68 -9.07 -31.44
C GLY A 918 11.86 -9.82 -32.06
N THR A 919 13.06 -9.46 -31.62
CA THR A 919 14.34 -9.99 -32.11
C THR A 919 15.11 -10.74 -31.03
N ILE A 920 15.78 -11.82 -31.43
CA ILE A 920 16.84 -12.49 -30.64
C ILE A 920 18.10 -12.47 -31.50
N ALA A 921 19.19 -11.86 -31.04
CA ALA A 921 20.39 -11.68 -31.85
C ALA A 921 21.30 -12.93 -31.91
N SER A 922 21.15 -13.86 -30.98
CA SER A 922 21.88 -15.14 -30.96
C SER A 922 20.93 -16.34 -31.13
N ASN A 923 20.85 -17.28 -30.18
CA ASN A 923 20.07 -18.52 -30.32
C ASN A 923 18.74 -18.46 -29.54
N ALA A 924 17.74 -19.22 -30.00
CA ALA A 924 16.48 -19.46 -29.30
C ALA A 924 16.34 -20.96 -28.97
N THR A 925 16.63 -21.36 -27.73
CA THR A 925 16.79 -22.78 -27.35
C THR A 925 15.85 -23.19 -26.23
N ILE A 926 15.08 -24.25 -26.44
CA ILE A 926 14.37 -24.97 -25.39
C ILE A 926 15.04 -26.34 -25.20
N ASN A 927 15.50 -26.63 -23.98
CA ASN A 927 15.94 -27.96 -23.57
C ASN A 927 15.02 -28.47 -22.45
N PHE A 928 14.33 -29.57 -22.70
CA PHE A 928 13.46 -30.22 -21.72
C PHE A 928 14.00 -31.62 -21.41
N ASN A 929 14.57 -31.78 -20.22
CA ASN A 929 15.30 -32.97 -19.79
C ASN A 929 14.48 -33.71 -18.73
N LEU A 930 13.99 -34.90 -19.07
CA LEU A 930 13.12 -35.70 -18.21
C LEU A 930 13.76 -37.06 -17.93
N SER A 931 14.02 -37.37 -16.65
CA SER A 931 14.61 -38.66 -16.28
C SER A 931 13.57 -39.76 -15.98
N GLY A 932 12.33 -39.37 -15.65
CA GLY A 932 11.21 -40.27 -15.37
C GLY A 932 10.00 -40.00 -16.28
N THR A 933 8.90 -39.51 -15.71
CA THR A 933 7.58 -39.47 -16.40
C THR A 933 6.90 -38.11 -16.29
N SER A 934 6.45 -37.58 -17.43
CA SER A 934 5.52 -36.48 -17.55
C SER A 934 4.10 -37.03 -17.76
N THR A 935 3.11 -36.52 -17.01
CA THR A 935 1.71 -36.99 -17.04
C THR A 935 0.78 -35.78 -17.15
N ILE A 936 0.32 -35.51 -18.38
CA ILE A 936 -0.45 -34.31 -18.74
C ILE A 936 -1.86 -34.73 -19.16
N ALA A 937 -2.90 -34.17 -18.54
CA ALA A 937 -4.28 -34.64 -18.75
C ALA A 937 -4.87 -34.23 -20.12
N THR A 938 -4.43 -33.10 -20.69
CA THR A 938 -4.87 -32.63 -22.02
C THR A 938 -3.66 -32.41 -22.95
N ASP A 939 -3.31 -31.18 -23.29
CA ASP A 939 -2.30 -30.87 -24.30
C ASP A 939 -0.93 -30.54 -23.67
N ALA A 940 0.15 -31.00 -24.32
CA ALA A 940 1.54 -30.65 -24.01
C ALA A 940 2.16 -29.93 -25.22
N THR A 941 2.58 -28.68 -25.04
CA THR A 941 3.05 -27.80 -26.13
C THR A 941 4.46 -27.30 -25.89
N PHE A 942 5.33 -27.49 -26.89
CA PHE A 942 6.68 -26.96 -26.98
C PHE A 942 6.78 -26.09 -28.23
N GLN A 943 7.08 -24.80 -28.11
CA GLN A 943 7.12 -23.92 -29.29
C GLN A 943 8.17 -22.81 -29.26
N VAL A 944 8.70 -22.49 -30.44
CA VAL A 944 9.55 -21.30 -30.68
C VAL A 944 8.96 -20.55 -31.88
N ASN A 945 8.41 -19.35 -31.62
CA ASN A 945 7.63 -18.57 -32.58
C ASN A 945 8.25 -17.18 -32.81
N GLY A 946 8.27 -16.70 -34.05
CA GLY A 946 8.83 -15.40 -34.44
C GLY A 946 10.36 -15.32 -34.31
N SER A 947 11.05 -16.46 -34.23
CA SER A 947 12.51 -16.52 -34.12
C SER A 947 13.20 -16.66 -35.47
N ASP A 948 12.59 -16.13 -36.53
CA ASP A 948 13.16 -16.03 -37.88
C ASP A 948 14.34 -15.03 -37.95
N SER A 949 14.50 -14.19 -36.93
CA SER A 949 15.67 -13.34 -36.69
C SER A 949 16.84 -14.02 -35.96
N ALA A 950 16.63 -15.18 -35.33
CA ALA A 950 17.66 -15.86 -34.53
C ALA A 950 18.70 -16.59 -35.41
N GLY A 951 19.96 -16.61 -34.97
CA GLY A 951 21.04 -17.33 -35.66
C GLY A 951 20.88 -18.86 -35.63
N SER A 952 20.19 -19.38 -34.61
CA SER A 952 19.69 -20.76 -34.57
C SER A 952 18.51 -20.89 -33.62
N ALA A 953 17.50 -21.69 -34.00
CA ALA A 953 16.40 -22.08 -33.12
C ALA A 953 16.45 -23.59 -32.83
N ALA A 954 16.17 -24.00 -31.60
CA ALA A 954 16.20 -25.41 -31.21
C ALA A 954 15.13 -25.77 -30.16
N ILE A 955 14.56 -26.96 -30.28
CA ILE A 955 13.71 -27.59 -29.27
C ILE A 955 14.23 -29.01 -29.05
N ASN A 956 14.84 -29.28 -27.91
CA ASN A 956 15.45 -30.56 -27.57
C ASN A 956 14.66 -31.23 -26.43
N ILE A 957 14.14 -32.43 -26.69
CA ILE A 957 13.24 -33.18 -25.81
C ILE A 957 13.94 -34.50 -25.47
N ASN A 958 14.49 -34.56 -24.26
CA ASN A 958 15.54 -35.51 -23.88
C ASN A 958 15.07 -36.46 -22.77
N GLY A 959 15.13 -37.76 -23.05
CA GLY A 959 14.80 -38.82 -22.10
C GLY A 959 13.31 -38.92 -21.77
N GLY A 960 13.02 -39.81 -20.81
CA GLY A 960 11.74 -39.91 -20.13
C GLY A 960 10.55 -40.43 -20.94
N THR A 961 9.40 -40.48 -20.27
CA THR A 961 8.10 -40.86 -20.84
C THR A 961 7.11 -39.70 -20.71
N TYR A 962 6.45 -39.31 -21.80
CA TYR A 962 5.44 -38.24 -21.85
C TYR A 962 4.09 -38.88 -22.16
N ASN A 963 3.25 -39.00 -21.13
CA ASN A 963 1.86 -39.46 -21.25
C ASN A 963 0.97 -38.22 -21.35
N VAL A 964 0.30 -38.02 -22.49
CA VAL A 964 -0.44 -36.79 -22.81
C VAL A 964 -1.84 -37.16 -23.26
N GLY A 965 -2.87 -36.88 -22.44
CA GLY A 965 -4.26 -37.28 -22.70
C GLY A 965 -4.97 -36.59 -23.88
N GLY A 966 -4.26 -35.71 -24.59
CA GLY A 966 -4.70 -35.00 -25.78
C GLY A 966 -3.58 -34.88 -26.81
N THR A 967 -3.19 -33.66 -27.16
CA THR A 967 -2.20 -33.39 -28.21
C THR A 967 -0.80 -33.17 -27.61
N PHE A 968 0.17 -33.98 -28.02
CA PHE A 968 1.58 -33.59 -27.94
C PHE A 968 1.91 -32.72 -29.17
N THR A 969 2.33 -31.47 -28.94
CA THR A 969 2.70 -30.52 -30.00
C THR A 969 4.12 -30.00 -29.81
N GLY A 970 5.01 -30.27 -30.77
CA GLY A 970 6.25 -29.53 -30.98
C GLY A 970 6.12 -28.65 -32.22
N PHE A 971 6.34 -27.34 -32.12
CA PHE A 971 6.17 -26.40 -33.22
C PHE A 971 7.31 -25.37 -33.34
N MET A 972 7.78 -25.13 -34.56
CA MET A 972 8.61 -23.96 -34.91
C MET A 972 8.17 -23.39 -36.26
N ASP A 973 7.98 -22.08 -36.33
CA ASP A 973 7.68 -21.36 -37.58
C ASP A 973 8.94 -21.06 -38.41
N GLY A 974 10.02 -20.65 -37.73
CA GLY A 974 11.32 -20.35 -38.30
C GLY A 974 12.15 -21.58 -38.70
N SER A 975 13.40 -21.33 -39.12
CA SER A 975 14.37 -22.40 -39.37
C SER A 975 15.06 -22.79 -38.07
N GLY A 976 15.14 -24.08 -37.77
CA GLY A 976 15.73 -24.60 -36.54
C GLY A 976 15.86 -26.11 -36.54
N THR A 977 16.31 -26.68 -35.41
CA THR A 977 16.40 -28.13 -35.20
C THR A 977 15.53 -28.57 -34.02
N MET A 978 14.53 -29.42 -34.28
CA MET A 978 13.76 -30.10 -33.25
C MET A 978 14.34 -31.51 -33.04
N THR A 979 14.78 -31.83 -31.83
CA THR A 979 15.43 -33.11 -31.51
C THR A 979 14.65 -33.88 -30.46
N PHE A 980 14.30 -35.12 -30.75
CA PHE A 980 13.82 -36.10 -29.77
C PHE A 980 14.94 -37.10 -29.47
N THR A 981 15.41 -37.14 -28.22
CA THR A 981 16.56 -37.95 -27.79
C THR A 981 16.10 -38.99 -26.76
N ASN A 982 15.90 -40.24 -27.19
CA ASN A 982 15.41 -41.35 -26.35
C ASN A 982 14.07 -41.09 -25.62
N ALA A 983 13.27 -40.10 -26.07
CA ALA A 983 11.97 -39.79 -25.51
C ALA A 983 10.92 -40.85 -25.89
N THR A 984 10.08 -41.24 -24.94
CA THR A 984 8.88 -42.06 -25.18
C THR A 984 7.65 -41.18 -25.06
N ILE A 985 6.83 -41.06 -26.10
CA ILE A 985 5.66 -40.17 -26.12
C ILE A 985 4.43 -41.01 -26.44
N ASN A 986 3.41 -40.93 -25.58
CA ASN A 986 2.12 -41.60 -25.71
C ASN A 986 1.03 -40.52 -25.68
N ALA A 987 0.27 -40.37 -26.78
CA ALA A 987 -0.77 -39.34 -26.87
C ALA A 987 -1.97 -39.72 -27.75
N ASP A 988 -3.10 -39.03 -27.60
CA ASP A 988 -4.21 -39.11 -28.56
C ASP A 988 -3.77 -38.65 -29.96
N THR A 989 -2.91 -37.63 -30.02
CA THR A 989 -2.32 -37.11 -31.26
C THR A 989 -0.90 -36.58 -31.01
N ILE A 990 0.04 -36.91 -31.91
CA ILE A 990 1.40 -36.35 -31.90
C ILE A 990 1.58 -35.47 -33.14
N LYS A 991 2.03 -34.23 -32.94
CA LYS A 991 2.41 -33.28 -33.98
C LYS A 991 3.79 -32.72 -33.69
N ALA A 992 4.74 -32.91 -34.61
CA ALA A 992 6.06 -32.30 -34.53
C ALA A 992 6.39 -31.62 -35.86
N SER A 993 6.58 -30.30 -35.84
CA SER A 993 6.71 -29.52 -37.07
C SER A 993 7.76 -28.40 -36.99
N VAL A 994 8.59 -28.29 -38.03
CA VAL A 994 9.56 -27.20 -38.23
C VAL A 994 9.38 -26.63 -39.64
N PHE A 995 8.78 -25.44 -39.76
CA PHE A 995 8.28 -24.92 -41.04
C PHE A 995 9.28 -24.07 -41.84
N GLY A 996 10.35 -23.55 -41.22
CA GLY A 996 11.34 -22.73 -41.91
C GLY A 996 12.04 -23.44 -43.07
N ALA A 997 12.59 -22.66 -44.00
CA ALA A 997 13.20 -23.16 -45.24
C ALA A 997 14.28 -24.23 -45.02
N ASN A 998 15.03 -24.16 -43.91
CA ASN A 998 16.07 -25.13 -43.53
C ASN A 998 15.68 -25.97 -42.28
N GLY A 999 14.39 -26.06 -41.95
CA GLY A 999 13.87 -26.73 -40.77
C GLY A 999 14.26 -28.21 -40.70
N THR A 1000 14.79 -28.65 -39.57
CA THR A 1000 15.23 -30.03 -39.35
C THR A 1000 14.49 -30.67 -38.18
N LEU A 1001 13.86 -31.80 -38.42
CA LEU A 1001 13.23 -32.65 -37.41
C LEU A 1001 14.06 -33.94 -37.25
N ARG A 1002 14.65 -34.13 -36.07
CA ARG A 1002 15.58 -35.20 -35.75
C ARG A 1002 14.99 -36.15 -34.71
N ILE A 1003 14.80 -37.41 -35.10
CA ILE A 1003 14.24 -38.47 -34.25
C ILE A 1003 15.34 -39.47 -33.91
N GLY A 1004 15.76 -39.52 -32.64
CA GLY A 1004 16.87 -40.36 -32.17
C GLY A 1004 16.49 -41.19 -30.95
N GLY A 1005 15.96 -42.40 -31.18
CA GLY A 1005 15.64 -43.35 -30.12
C GLY A 1005 14.23 -43.22 -29.58
N GLY A 1006 13.87 -44.10 -28.65
CA GLY A 1006 12.58 -44.06 -27.95
C GLY A 1006 11.40 -44.54 -28.79
N THR A 1007 10.22 -43.98 -28.55
CA THR A 1007 8.96 -44.35 -29.21
C THR A 1007 8.03 -43.15 -29.29
N LEU A 1008 7.40 -42.94 -30.45
CA LEU A 1008 6.34 -41.94 -30.64
C LEU A 1008 5.05 -42.70 -30.96
N ALA A 1009 4.17 -42.86 -29.98
CA ALA A 1009 2.91 -43.59 -30.10
C ALA A 1009 1.71 -42.64 -30.05
N ALA A 1010 0.90 -42.67 -31.12
CA ALA A 1010 -0.34 -41.91 -31.18
C ALA A 1010 -1.53 -42.81 -31.52
N ASP A 1011 -2.70 -42.54 -30.95
CA ASP A 1011 -3.90 -43.33 -31.25
C ASP A 1011 -4.72 -42.80 -32.44
N THR A 1012 -4.81 -41.47 -32.62
CA THR A 1012 -5.54 -40.86 -33.76
C THR A 1012 -4.61 -40.54 -34.94
N THR A 1013 -3.66 -39.61 -34.77
CA THR A 1013 -2.74 -39.18 -35.84
C THR A 1013 -1.32 -38.91 -35.30
N LEU A 1014 -0.30 -39.26 -36.10
CA LEU A 1014 1.08 -38.88 -35.88
C LEU A 1014 1.59 -38.11 -37.12
N GLU A 1015 1.88 -36.81 -36.94
CA GLU A 1015 2.32 -35.89 -38.01
C GLU A 1015 3.77 -35.43 -37.73
N LEU A 1016 4.74 -35.84 -38.55
CA LEU A 1016 6.14 -35.36 -38.52
C LEU A 1016 6.43 -34.52 -39.77
N TYR A 1017 6.59 -33.21 -39.59
CA TYR A 1017 6.62 -32.21 -40.68
C TYR A 1017 7.90 -31.36 -40.69
N ALA A 1018 8.67 -31.43 -41.76
CA ALA A 1018 9.73 -30.48 -42.11
C ALA A 1018 9.62 -30.06 -43.60
N PRO A 1019 8.51 -29.40 -44.01
CA PRO A 1019 8.16 -29.20 -45.43
C PRO A 1019 8.89 -28.01 -46.10
N GLY A 1020 9.81 -27.34 -45.40
CA GLY A 1020 10.62 -26.25 -45.97
C GLY A 1020 11.43 -26.70 -47.20
N SER A 1021 11.86 -25.74 -48.03
CA SER A 1021 12.52 -26.03 -49.33
C SER A 1021 13.79 -26.88 -49.23
N ASN A 1022 14.50 -26.82 -48.12
CA ASN A 1022 15.65 -27.67 -47.76
C ASN A 1022 15.36 -28.54 -46.52
N GLY A 1023 14.10 -28.62 -46.09
CA GLY A 1023 13.68 -29.20 -44.82
C GLY A 1023 13.91 -30.71 -44.73
N GLN A 1024 14.26 -31.17 -43.53
CA GLN A 1024 14.77 -32.54 -43.31
C GLN A 1024 14.01 -33.26 -42.18
N LEU A 1025 13.63 -34.51 -42.44
CA LEU A 1025 13.20 -35.46 -41.40
C LEU A 1025 14.25 -36.58 -41.30
N ASN A 1026 14.97 -36.60 -40.18
CA ASN A 1026 16.19 -37.39 -40.00
C ASN A 1026 16.05 -38.38 -38.84
N PHE A 1027 16.00 -39.68 -39.16
CA PHE A 1027 15.96 -40.77 -38.18
C PHE A 1027 17.38 -41.25 -37.87
N THR A 1028 17.86 -40.97 -36.65
CA THR A 1028 19.28 -41.07 -36.26
C THR A 1028 19.62 -42.21 -35.30
N SER A 1029 18.62 -42.84 -34.70
CA SER A 1029 18.73 -44.07 -33.90
C SER A 1029 17.42 -44.86 -34.01
N ASN A 1030 17.44 -46.17 -33.71
CA ASN A 1030 16.25 -47.03 -33.82
C ASN A 1030 15.07 -46.47 -33.01
N VAL A 1031 13.92 -46.31 -33.64
CA VAL A 1031 12.71 -45.72 -33.05
C VAL A 1031 11.47 -46.51 -33.47
N THR A 1032 10.45 -46.53 -32.60
CA THR A 1032 9.12 -47.04 -32.95
C THR A 1032 8.15 -45.88 -33.16
N LEU A 1033 7.45 -45.87 -34.30
CA LEU A 1033 6.29 -45.00 -34.53
C LEU A 1033 5.03 -45.85 -34.27
N GLY A 1034 4.53 -45.80 -33.03
CA GLY A 1034 3.55 -46.74 -32.46
C GLY A 1034 2.11 -46.23 -32.43
N GLY A 1035 1.23 -47.02 -31.80
CA GLY A 1035 -0.22 -46.78 -31.77
C GLY A 1035 -0.89 -47.03 -33.13
N ASN A 1036 -2.23 -47.03 -33.17
CA ASN A 1036 -3.00 -47.41 -34.37
C ASN A 1036 -3.22 -46.26 -35.37
N SER A 1037 -2.78 -45.06 -35.03
CA SER A 1037 -2.87 -43.84 -35.85
C SER A 1037 -2.35 -43.97 -37.28
N ALA A 1038 -2.83 -43.10 -38.16
CA ALA A 1038 -2.12 -42.78 -39.41
C ALA A 1038 -0.77 -42.12 -39.09
N LYS A 1039 0.30 -42.53 -39.78
CA LYS A 1039 1.66 -42.00 -39.63
C LYS A 1039 2.02 -41.19 -40.87
N ILE A 1040 2.11 -39.87 -40.74
CA ILE A 1040 2.34 -38.95 -41.87
C ILE A 1040 3.74 -38.34 -41.72
N LEU A 1041 4.62 -38.66 -42.68
CA LEU A 1041 6.03 -38.28 -42.68
C LEU A 1041 6.32 -37.34 -43.86
N THR A 1042 6.43 -36.04 -43.59
CA THR A 1042 6.42 -34.97 -44.61
C THR A 1042 7.69 -34.13 -44.54
N ALA A 1043 8.61 -34.25 -45.49
CA ALA A 1043 9.82 -33.41 -45.55
C ALA A 1043 10.42 -33.33 -46.96
N ASN A 1044 11.13 -32.25 -47.31
CA ASN A 1044 11.83 -32.19 -48.60
C ASN A 1044 12.88 -33.31 -48.76
N SER A 1045 13.59 -33.64 -47.68
CA SER A 1045 14.45 -34.81 -47.57
C SER A 1045 14.04 -35.64 -46.35
N LEU A 1046 13.76 -36.94 -46.54
CA LEU A 1046 13.54 -37.89 -45.45
C LEU A 1046 14.70 -38.89 -45.45
N THR A 1047 15.51 -38.88 -44.39
CA THR A 1047 16.69 -39.76 -44.27
C THR A 1047 16.55 -40.70 -43.08
N ILE A 1048 16.72 -42.00 -43.33
CA ILE A 1048 16.98 -42.99 -42.26
C ILE A 1048 18.47 -43.30 -42.32
N PHE A 1049 19.22 -43.01 -41.25
CA PHE A 1049 20.68 -43.18 -41.28
C PHE A 1049 21.10 -44.65 -41.33
N ASN A 1050 22.36 -44.90 -41.71
CA ASN A 1050 22.91 -46.24 -41.84
C ASN A 1050 22.71 -47.07 -40.56
N ASN A 1051 22.20 -48.29 -40.74
CA ASN A 1051 21.90 -49.26 -39.69
C ASN A 1051 20.79 -48.83 -38.69
N VAL A 1052 20.03 -47.77 -39.01
CA VAL A 1052 18.83 -47.36 -38.25
C VAL A 1052 17.59 -48.06 -38.80
N VAL A 1053 16.76 -48.59 -37.89
CA VAL A 1053 15.45 -49.17 -38.20
C VAL A 1053 14.34 -48.31 -37.62
N VAL A 1054 13.41 -47.87 -38.47
CA VAL A 1054 12.18 -47.17 -38.08
C VAL A 1054 11.03 -48.19 -38.05
N THR A 1055 10.62 -48.60 -36.86
CA THR A 1055 9.56 -49.62 -36.71
C THR A 1055 8.19 -48.96 -36.73
N ILE A 1056 7.37 -49.27 -37.73
CA ILE A 1056 5.98 -48.78 -37.82
C ILE A 1056 5.06 -49.78 -37.11
N GLY A 1057 4.46 -49.34 -36.01
CA GLY A 1057 3.50 -50.11 -35.22
C GLY A 1057 2.05 -49.95 -35.70
N GLY A 1058 1.20 -50.90 -35.31
CA GLY A 1058 -0.18 -51.00 -35.80
C GLY A 1058 -0.29 -51.80 -37.10
N SER A 1059 -1.45 -51.72 -37.77
CA SER A 1059 -1.72 -52.40 -39.05
C SER A 1059 -1.40 -51.55 -40.29
N ASN A 1060 -1.15 -50.26 -40.11
CA ASN A 1060 -1.15 -49.27 -41.18
C ASN A 1060 0.31 -48.89 -41.53
N PRO A 1061 0.75 -49.00 -42.79
CA PRO A 1061 2.05 -48.47 -43.22
C PRO A 1061 2.14 -46.96 -43.01
N ALA A 1062 3.35 -46.42 -42.93
CA ALA A 1062 3.57 -44.98 -42.89
C ALA A 1062 3.42 -44.34 -44.29
N ASP A 1063 2.72 -43.20 -44.35
CA ASP A 1063 2.63 -42.38 -45.56
C ASP A 1063 3.80 -41.40 -45.62
N VAL A 1064 4.55 -41.45 -46.71
CA VAL A 1064 5.78 -40.67 -46.92
C VAL A 1064 5.58 -39.65 -48.03
N PHE A 1065 5.71 -38.36 -47.70
CA PHE A 1065 5.62 -37.26 -48.64
C PHE A 1065 6.98 -36.54 -48.71
N THR A 1066 7.73 -36.76 -49.79
CA THR A 1066 9.10 -36.24 -49.90
C THR A 1066 9.58 -36.09 -51.34
N ASN A 1067 10.55 -35.19 -51.53
CA ASN A 1067 11.28 -35.04 -52.78
C ASN A 1067 12.59 -35.86 -52.78
N SER A 1068 13.00 -36.45 -51.65
CA SER A 1068 14.20 -37.28 -51.52
C SER A 1068 14.07 -38.29 -50.38
N ALA A 1069 13.74 -39.53 -50.75
CA ALA A 1069 13.57 -40.67 -49.84
C ALA A 1069 14.89 -41.43 -49.64
N ASN A 1070 15.72 -40.95 -48.71
CA ASN A 1070 17.08 -41.46 -48.45
C ASN A 1070 17.06 -42.64 -47.46
N TYR A 1071 16.61 -43.79 -47.95
CA TYR A 1071 16.58 -45.07 -47.22
C TYR A 1071 16.49 -46.26 -48.18
N THR A 1072 16.68 -47.48 -47.65
CA THR A 1072 16.56 -48.75 -48.38
C THR A 1072 15.19 -49.40 -48.14
N GLY A 1073 14.57 -49.91 -49.21
CA GLY A 1073 13.24 -50.53 -49.19
C GLY A 1073 12.10 -49.51 -49.38
N PHE A 1074 10.87 -50.00 -49.52
CA PHE A 1074 9.63 -49.19 -49.54
C PHE A 1074 9.65 -47.94 -50.44
N GLY A 1075 10.23 -48.04 -51.63
CA GLY A 1075 10.33 -46.93 -52.59
C GLY A 1075 11.43 -45.89 -52.30
N GLY A 1076 12.26 -46.09 -51.27
CA GLY A 1076 13.46 -45.32 -51.01
C GLY A 1076 14.56 -45.54 -52.06
N ASN A 1077 15.46 -44.57 -52.19
CA ASN A 1077 16.49 -44.53 -53.24
C ASN A 1077 17.75 -45.38 -52.97
N GLY A 1078 17.84 -46.06 -51.82
CA GLY A 1078 18.95 -46.94 -51.46
C GLY A 1078 20.26 -46.23 -51.08
N THR A 1079 20.25 -44.90 -50.86
CA THR A 1079 21.47 -44.14 -50.51
C THR A 1079 22.00 -44.40 -49.09
N THR A 1080 21.21 -45.04 -48.23
CA THR A 1080 21.61 -45.46 -46.87
C THR A 1080 21.17 -46.91 -46.60
N SER A 1081 21.82 -47.58 -45.65
CA SER A 1081 21.37 -48.90 -45.13
C SER A 1081 20.23 -48.82 -44.11
N GLY A 1082 19.68 -47.63 -43.86
CA GLY A 1082 18.53 -47.43 -42.98
C GLY A 1082 17.23 -47.92 -43.64
N THR A 1083 16.27 -48.42 -42.85
CA THR A 1083 15.03 -49.01 -43.40
C THR A 1083 13.83 -48.91 -42.45
N PHE A 1084 12.64 -49.16 -42.99
CA PHE A 1084 11.40 -49.32 -42.22
C PHE A 1084 11.17 -50.79 -41.83
N ALA A 1085 10.51 -51.01 -40.69
CA ALA A 1085 10.08 -52.33 -40.21
C ALA A 1085 8.64 -52.30 -39.69
N GLY A 1086 8.12 -53.44 -39.23
CA GLY A 1086 6.72 -53.56 -38.79
C GLY A 1086 5.76 -53.50 -39.98
N ALA A 1087 4.78 -52.60 -39.96
CA ALA A 1087 3.88 -52.37 -41.08
C ALA A 1087 4.56 -51.76 -42.33
N GLY A 1088 5.79 -51.25 -42.20
CA GLY A 1088 6.55 -50.64 -43.29
C GLY A 1088 6.02 -49.27 -43.71
N ALA A 1089 6.34 -48.84 -44.93
CA ALA A 1089 5.90 -47.56 -45.48
C ALA A 1089 5.27 -47.73 -46.88
N ASN A 1090 4.37 -46.83 -47.25
CA ASN A 1090 3.88 -46.69 -48.61
C ASN A 1090 4.96 -46.02 -49.49
N ASN A 1091 4.92 -46.29 -50.80
CA ASN A 1091 5.86 -45.68 -51.76
C ASN A 1091 5.78 -44.13 -51.69
N PRO A 1092 6.92 -43.41 -51.63
CA PRO A 1092 6.96 -41.95 -51.54
C PRO A 1092 6.06 -41.22 -52.54
N GLN A 1093 5.28 -40.28 -52.03
CA GLN A 1093 4.48 -39.35 -52.82
C GLN A 1093 5.18 -37.97 -52.89
N PRO A 1094 4.94 -37.18 -53.96
CA PRO A 1094 5.50 -35.83 -54.07
C PRO A 1094 5.17 -34.93 -52.88
N LEU A 1095 6.12 -34.12 -52.41
CA LEU A 1095 5.93 -33.27 -51.21
C LEU A 1095 4.70 -32.34 -51.32
N ASN A 1096 4.40 -31.83 -52.52
CA ASN A 1096 3.25 -30.97 -52.78
C ASN A 1096 1.89 -31.68 -52.77
N SER A 1097 1.87 -33.01 -52.59
CA SER A 1097 0.66 -33.81 -52.37
C SER A 1097 0.44 -34.19 -50.89
N ALA A 1098 1.34 -33.76 -49.99
CA ALA A 1098 1.16 -33.95 -48.55
C ALA A 1098 -0.17 -33.36 -48.07
N PRO A 1099 -0.89 -34.02 -47.16
CA PRO A 1099 -2.04 -33.41 -46.50
C PRO A 1099 -1.57 -32.15 -45.74
N PRO A 1100 -2.41 -31.11 -45.64
CA PRO A 1100 -2.07 -29.95 -44.83
C PRO A 1100 -1.81 -30.41 -43.39
N PHE A 1101 -0.74 -29.89 -42.77
CA PHE A 1101 -0.50 -30.09 -41.35
C PHE A 1101 -1.76 -29.68 -40.59
N SER A 1102 -2.37 -30.62 -39.86
CA SER A 1102 -3.71 -30.40 -39.32
C SER A 1102 -3.62 -29.25 -38.31
N PRO A 1103 -4.30 -28.11 -38.50
CA PRO A 1103 -4.05 -26.94 -37.69
C PRO A 1103 -4.21 -27.27 -36.20
N SER A 1104 -3.26 -26.79 -35.39
CA SER A 1104 -3.54 -26.57 -33.97
C SER A 1104 -4.73 -25.60 -33.87
N ARG A 1105 -5.41 -25.53 -32.73
CA ARG A 1105 -6.54 -24.59 -32.58
C ARG A 1105 -6.11 -23.11 -32.58
N PHE A 1106 -4.81 -22.83 -32.80
CA PHE A 1106 -4.15 -21.54 -32.79
C PHE A 1106 -2.98 -21.52 -33.81
N ALA A 1107 -3.28 -21.43 -35.11
CA ALA A 1107 -2.32 -21.24 -36.21
C ALA A 1107 -2.95 -20.40 -37.35
N PRO A 1108 -2.15 -19.70 -38.19
CA PRO A 1108 -2.60 -18.46 -38.84
C PRO A 1108 -3.33 -18.62 -40.19
N VAL A 1109 -4.17 -17.63 -40.51
CA VAL A 1109 -4.84 -17.49 -41.82
C VAL A 1109 -3.88 -16.89 -42.86
N ALA A 1110 -3.49 -17.66 -43.86
CA ALA A 1110 -2.63 -17.18 -44.95
C ALA A 1110 -3.35 -16.18 -45.88
N THR A 1111 -2.87 -14.93 -45.95
CA THR A 1111 -3.51 -13.86 -46.74
C THR A 1111 -3.10 -13.90 -48.22
N SER A 1112 -3.72 -14.78 -49.02
CA SER A 1112 -3.50 -14.82 -50.47
C SER A 1112 -4.11 -13.58 -51.16
N ARG A 1113 -3.27 -12.69 -51.71
CA ARG A 1113 -3.73 -11.47 -52.41
C ARG A 1113 -4.41 -11.78 -53.76
N LYS A 1114 -5.73 -11.84 -53.79
CA LYS A 1114 -6.55 -11.63 -55.01
C LYS A 1114 -7.91 -11.05 -54.67
N ALA A 1115 -8.26 -9.92 -55.27
CA ALA A 1115 -9.52 -9.22 -55.00
C ALA A 1115 -10.63 -9.64 -55.99
N THR A 1116 -11.59 -10.45 -55.52
CA THR A 1116 -12.80 -10.82 -56.28
C THR A 1116 -14.00 -10.98 -55.36
N GLY A 1117 -14.90 -9.97 -55.33
CA GLY A 1117 -16.25 -10.06 -54.77
C GLY A 1117 -16.35 -10.12 -53.23
N LEU A 1118 -17.04 -9.16 -52.62
CA LEU A 1118 -17.42 -9.22 -51.21
C LEU A 1118 -18.55 -10.25 -51.01
N ALA A 1119 -18.18 -11.49 -50.69
CA ALA A 1119 -19.10 -12.50 -50.19
C ALA A 1119 -19.04 -12.55 -48.66
N ILE A 1120 -20.17 -12.33 -47.98
CA ILE A 1120 -20.27 -12.56 -46.53
C ILE A 1120 -20.39 -14.07 -46.33
N ASN A 1121 -19.30 -14.71 -45.92
CA ASN A 1121 -19.25 -16.13 -45.63
C ASN A 1121 -19.60 -16.37 -44.16
N VAL A 1122 -20.59 -17.22 -43.89
CA VAL A 1122 -21.13 -17.45 -42.53
C VAL A 1122 -20.99 -18.94 -42.22
N SER A 1123 -20.13 -19.28 -41.25
CA SER A 1123 -19.73 -20.67 -40.98
C SER A 1123 -20.55 -21.38 -39.91
N SER A 1124 -21.35 -20.66 -39.12
CA SER A 1124 -22.28 -21.23 -38.13
C SER A 1124 -23.59 -20.45 -38.02
N THR A 1125 -24.61 -21.09 -37.45
CA THR A 1125 -25.90 -20.43 -37.12
C THR A 1125 -25.71 -19.31 -36.08
N ASP A 1126 -24.72 -19.43 -35.20
CA ASP A 1126 -24.44 -18.42 -34.16
C ASP A 1126 -23.80 -17.16 -34.75
N GLN A 1127 -22.94 -17.29 -35.78
CA GLN A 1127 -22.48 -16.14 -36.55
C GLN A 1127 -23.64 -15.45 -37.27
N LEU A 1128 -24.60 -16.21 -37.83
CA LEU A 1128 -25.79 -15.63 -38.47
C LEU A 1128 -26.65 -14.86 -37.47
N LEU A 1129 -26.82 -15.38 -36.25
CA LEU A 1129 -27.51 -14.70 -35.16
C LEU A 1129 -26.77 -13.44 -34.71
N SER A 1130 -25.44 -13.50 -34.56
CA SER A 1130 -24.60 -12.34 -34.20
C SER A 1130 -24.57 -11.24 -35.27
N LEU A 1131 -24.78 -11.58 -36.55
CA LEU A 1131 -24.96 -10.63 -37.66
C LEU A 1131 -26.34 -9.98 -37.72
N LEU A 1132 -27.32 -10.54 -37.00
CA LEU A 1132 -28.70 -10.05 -36.90
C LEU A 1132 -29.00 -9.35 -35.57
N ASP A 1133 -28.12 -9.48 -34.57
CA ASP A 1133 -28.32 -8.83 -33.27
C ASP A 1133 -28.21 -7.30 -33.38
N GLY A 1134 -29.15 -6.60 -32.74
CA GLY A 1134 -29.37 -5.16 -32.89
C GLY A 1134 -29.86 -4.69 -34.27
N ALA A 1135 -30.14 -5.58 -35.24
CA ALA A 1135 -30.54 -5.19 -36.59
C ALA A 1135 -32.04 -4.83 -36.70
N ALA A 1136 -32.35 -3.54 -36.85
CA ALA A 1136 -33.73 -3.07 -37.03
C ALA A 1136 -34.26 -3.33 -38.47
N PRO A 1137 -35.48 -3.88 -38.66
CA PRO A 1137 -36.06 -4.07 -39.98
C PRO A 1137 -36.39 -2.74 -40.68
N GLY A 1138 -35.97 -2.61 -41.95
CA GLY A 1138 -36.36 -1.48 -42.79
C GLY A 1138 -37.80 -1.59 -43.33
N PRO A 1139 -38.38 -0.50 -43.88
CA PRO A 1139 -39.68 -0.56 -44.56
C PRO A 1139 -39.72 -1.65 -45.63
N GLY A 1140 -40.70 -2.56 -45.53
CA GLY A 1140 -40.77 -3.76 -46.38
C GLY A 1140 -40.08 -5.01 -45.82
N GLY A 1141 -39.62 -4.99 -44.57
CA GLY A 1141 -39.19 -6.19 -43.83
C GLY A 1141 -37.82 -6.76 -44.24
N LYS A 1142 -37.05 -6.04 -45.04
CA LYS A 1142 -35.66 -6.40 -45.37
C LYS A 1142 -34.70 -5.82 -44.34
N ILE A 1143 -33.76 -6.65 -43.89
CA ILE A 1143 -32.64 -6.24 -43.04
C ILE A 1143 -31.48 -5.85 -43.96
N VAL A 1144 -30.81 -4.74 -43.66
CA VAL A 1144 -29.69 -4.19 -44.45
C VAL A 1144 -28.48 -4.06 -43.54
N ILE A 1145 -27.40 -4.77 -43.88
CA ILE A 1145 -26.14 -4.77 -43.12
C ILE A 1145 -25.15 -3.83 -43.85
N PRO A 1146 -24.65 -2.75 -43.22
CA PRO A 1146 -23.73 -1.82 -43.85
C PRO A 1146 -22.32 -2.42 -43.98
N ALA A 1147 -21.71 -2.25 -45.16
CA ALA A 1147 -20.42 -2.85 -45.52
C ALA A 1147 -19.17 -2.22 -44.84
N SER A 1148 -19.34 -1.57 -43.68
CA SER A 1148 -18.31 -0.78 -43.00
C SER A 1148 -18.25 -0.99 -41.48
N ARG A 1149 -18.75 -2.12 -40.97
CA ARG A 1149 -18.35 -2.61 -39.63
C ARG A 1149 -17.03 -3.35 -39.75
N SER A 1150 -16.13 -3.10 -38.82
CA SER A 1150 -14.85 -3.81 -38.67
C SER A 1150 -15.08 -5.30 -38.40
N THR A 1151 -14.17 -6.16 -38.89
CA THR A 1151 -14.19 -7.60 -38.62
C THR A 1151 -13.79 -7.97 -37.18
N SER A 1152 -13.42 -6.99 -36.35
CA SER A 1152 -13.07 -7.16 -34.93
C SER A 1152 -14.20 -7.71 -34.04
N ASP A 1153 -15.46 -7.52 -34.44
CA ASP A 1153 -16.60 -7.63 -33.52
C ASP A 1153 -17.31 -9.01 -33.60
N VAL A 1154 -16.80 -9.94 -34.42
CA VAL A 1154 -17.48 -11.23 -34.73
C VAL A 1154 -16.78 -12.45 -34.14
N GLU A 1155 -15.46 -12.41 -33.89
CA GLU A 1155 -14.77 -13.55 -33.26
C GLU A 1155 -14.94 -13.58 -31.73
N THR A 1156 -15.11 -12.41 -31.09
CA THR A 1156 -15.19 -12.25 -29.64
C THR A 1156 -16.44 -12.88 -29.02
N SER A 1157 -17.54 -13.00 -29.76
CA SER A 1157 -18.78 -13.66 -29.30
C SER A 1157 -18.72 -15.19 -29.35
N SER A 1158 -17.88 -15.77 -30.22
CA SER A 1158 -17.81 -17.22 -30.44
C SER A 1158 -16.79 -17.96 -29.56
N ARG A 1159 -15.90 -17.24 -28.86
CA ARG A 1159 -14.88 -17.81 -27.97
C ARG A 1159 -15.25 -17.86 -26.47
N MET A 1160 -16.47 -17.45 -26.09
CA MET A 1160 -16.96 -17.60 -24.71
C MET A 1160 -18.06 -18.68 -24.55
N ASN A 1161 -17.78 -19.64 -23.68
CA ASN A 1161 -18.74 -20.51 -22.98
C ASN A 1161 -19.63 -21.48 -23.80
N ALA A 1162 -19.02 -22.58 -24.27
CA ALA A 1162 -19.73 -23.86 -24.40
C ALA A 1162 -19.67 -24.72 -23.10
N ALA A 1163 -18.59 -24.59 -22.29
CA ALA A 1163 -18.35 -25.44 -21.13
C ALA A 1163 -19.04 -25.01 -19.82
N VAL A 1164 -19.55 -23.77 -19.73
CA VAL A 1164 -20.01 -23.14 -18.47
C VAL A 1164 -21.55 -23.16 -18.32
N ARG A 1165 -22.26 -24.04 -19.05
CA ARG A 1165 -23.74 -24.09 -19.05
C ARG A 1165 -24.40 -25.48 -18.99
N VAL A 1166 -23.74 -26.45 -18.33
CA VAL A 1166 -24.39 -27.70 -17.88
C VAL A 1166 -23.98 -27.98 -16.43
N LYS A 1167 -24.99 -28.21 -15.57
CA LYS A 1167 -24.97 -28.05 -14.09
C LYS A 1167 -24.93 -26.56 -13.68
N THR A 1168 -25.86 -26.04 -12.87
CA THR A 1168 -27.07 -26.61 -12.22
C THR A 1168 -28.03 -25.47 -11.86
N ASP A 1169 -29.36 -25.59 -11.84
CA ASP A 1169 -30.22 -26.71 -12.30
C ASP A 1169 -31.57 -26.19 -12.87
N ARG A 1170 -32.69 -26.28 -12.10
CA ARG A 1170 -34.07 -26.08 -12.60
C ARG A 1170 -34.88 -25.11 -11.73
N GLY A 1171 -35.72 -24.30 -12.38
CA GLY A 1171 -36.78 -23.51 -11.73
C GLY A 1171 -37.61 -22.68 -12.73
N ALA A 1172 -38.92 -22.96 -12.84
CA ALA A 1172 -39.90 -22.04 -13.45
C ALA A 1172 -40.39 -21.04 -12.36
N VAL A 1173 -41.08 -19.91 -12.57
CA VAL A 1173 -42.02 -19.35 -13.59
C VAL A 1173 -41.80 -17.81 -13.61
N GLY A 1174 -42.13 -16.96 -14.59
CA GLY A 1174 -42.84 -17.05 -15.88
C GLY A 1174 -43.82 -15.87 -16.06
N THR A 1175 -44.51 -15.74 -17.22
CA THR A 1175 -45.40 -14.60 -17.65
C THR A 1175 -44.65 -13.27 -17.93
N ARG A 1176 -44.74 -12.64 -19.13
CA ARG A 1176 -45.81 -11.81 -19.79
C ARG A 1176 -46.01 -10.43 -19.11
N THR A 1177 -46.11 -9.26 -19.78
CA THR A 1177 -46.17 -8.94 -21.24
C THR A 1177 -45.83 -7.46 -21.56
N ALA A 1178 -45.17 -7.27 -22.71
CA ALA A 1178 -45.18 -6.18 -23.72
C ALA A 1178 -45.83 -4.77 -23.49
N SER A 1179 -45.11 -3.74 -24.01
CA SER A 1179 -45.57 -2.47 -24.65
C SER A 1179 -46.42 -1.44 -23.84
N SER A 1180 -46.32 -0.12 -24.01
CA SER A 1180 -46.08 0.67 -25.24
C SER A 1180 -45.50 2.10 -25.06
N LEU A 1181 -44.90 2.64 -26.13
CA LEU A 1181 -44.57 4.06 -26.41
C LEU A 1181 -45.86 4.89 -26.80
N PRO A 1182 -45.85 6.17 -27.28
CA PRO A 1182 -44.75 7.17 -27.48
C PRO A 1182 -45.03 8.67 -27.10
N ALA A 1183 -43.94 9.47 -27.00
CA ALA A 1183 -43.84 10.92 -27.37
C ALA A 1183 -44.63 11.98 -26.54
N LYS A 1184 -44.40 13.31 -26.64
CA LYS A 1184 -43.61 14.13 -27.60
C LYS A 1184 -43.16 15.51 -27.02
N HIS A 1185 -42.14 16.12 -27.66
CA HIS A 1185 -41.77 17.55 -27.72
C HIS A 1185 -40.94 18.25 -26.60
N LEU A 1186 -39.78 18.74 -27.06
CA LEU A 1186 -38.95 19.89 -26.64
C LEU A 1186 -39.67 21.26 -26.87
N PRO A 1187 -39.11 22.45 -26.53
CA PRO A 1187 -37.76 22.75 -25.99
C PRO A 1187 -37.69 23.74 -24.80
N GLN A 1188 -36.66 23.59 -23.95
CA GLN A 1188 -35.53 24.54 -23.84
C GLN A 1188 -34.36 23.88 -23.09
#